data_AF-F4JE23-F1
#
_entry.id   AF-F4JE23-F1
#
_cell.length_a   1.000
_cell.length_b   1.000
_cell.length_c   1.000
_cell.angle_alpha   90.00
_cell.angle_beta   90.00
_cell.angle_gamma   90.00
#
_symmetry.space_group_name_H-M   'P 1'
#
loop_
_entity.id
_entity.type
_entity.pdbx_description
1 polymer ?
#
loop_
_entity_poly.entity_id
_entity_poly.type
_entity_poly.pdbx_seq_one_letter_code
_entity_poly.pdbx_strand_id
1 'polypeptide(L)'
;MVSKWKKMKLALSLNLCNYLPRTLEEEPPSLALNSAETLSDAALLSPLNWPMTPTPSSYRRRLSRSSSKSSKTCSICLNKMKEGCGHAIFTAECSHMFHFHCIASNVKHGNQVCPVCRAKWKEIPIQKPSLDLPYYPFDRCNNDAAISLFRCLPPSQRAITQGHPEPATFDDDERLEEQIVFDGETEVLKKENRDYVRMMDMKVYPEVSAVPQSKSCENFDVLVHLKAVTGDQISQYRRAPIDLVTVLDISGSMGGTKLALLKRAMGFVIQNLGSSDRLSVIAFSSTARRLFPLTRMSDAGRQLALQAVNSLVANGGTNIVDGLRKGAKVMEDRLERNSVASIILLSDGRDTYTTNHPDPSYKVMLPQISVHSFGFGSDHDASVMHSVSEVSGGTFSFIESESVIQDALAQCIGGLLSVAVQELRVEIEGVSPNVRLSSIKAGSYSSLVTGDGHSGLVDLGDLYADEERDFLVSINIPVEEDGHTPLLKLRCLYINPLTKEITTLESHVLQIRRPEYVAEEKVVPIEVVRQRNRFLAAEAMAQARTLAEHGDLEAAVKAIENFRLVLAETVAAKSCDRFCVALDSELKEMQGRMRSSHMYEASGRAYILSGLSSHSWQRATARGNSRDSSSFVQAYQTPSMAEMLRRSQAMFLVSPSHHRLIQPLLSFASQPKPR
;
A
#
# COMPACT_ATOMS: atom_id res chain seq x y z
N MET A 1 6.92 -45.52 34.62
CA MET A 1 7.15 -45.66 33.16
C MET A 1 6.44 -44.52 32.45
N VAL A 2 7.21 -43.47 32.15
CA VAL A 2 6.79 -42.25 31.45
C VAL A 2 7.81 -42.07 30.34
N SER A 3 7.42 -42.24 29.07
CA SER A 3 8.30 -41.87 27.95
C SER A 3 7.62 -42.03 26.60
N LYS A 4 7.91 -41.10 25.70
CA LYS A 4 8.06 -41.32 24.24
C LYS A 4 6.86 -41.19 23.27
N TRP A 5 5.77 -40.49 23.60
CA TRP A 5 4.76 -40.12 22.59
C TRP A 5 4.42 -38.62 22.47
N LYS A 6 5.36 -37.74 22.88
CA LYS A 6 5.24 -36.28 22.70
C LYS A 6 6.43 -35.61 21.97
N LYS A 7 7.25 -36.35 21.21
CA LYS A 7 8.40 -35.80 20.45
C LYS A 7 8.44 -36.19 18.96
N MET A 8 7.29 -36.39 18.33
CA MET A 8 7.24 -36.70 16.88
C MET A 8 6.08 -35.97 16.21
N LYS A 9 6.17 -34.63 16.15
CA LYS A 9 5.33 -33.81 15.26
C LYS A 9 5.89 -32.42 14.94
N LEU A 10 7.23 -32.29 14.94
CA LEU A 10 7.95 -31.06 14.58
C LEU A 10 9.26 -31.47 13.91
N ALA A 11 9.19 -31.67 12.59
CA ALA A 11 10.27 -31.73 11.60
C ALA A 11 9.79 -32.64 10.48
N LEU A 12 9.39 -32.07 9.35
CA LEU A 12 9.43 -32.60 7.98
C LEU A 12 8.41 -31.87 7.11
N SER A 13 8.81 -30.73 6.55
CA SER A 13 8.51 -30.37 5.15
C SER A 13 9.32 -29.13 4.74
N LEU A 14 10.66 -29.24 4.78
CA LEU A 14 11.56 -28.39 4.01
C LEU A 14 12.44 -29.33 3.21
N ASN A 15 12.11 -29.47 1.92
CA ASN A 15 12.89 -30.22 0.94
C ASN A 15 13.87 -29.26 0.27
N LEU A 16 15.15 -29.38 0.60
CA LEU A 16 16.26 -28.82 -0.18
C LEU A 16 17.38 -29.87 -0.20
N CYS A 17 17.60 -30.44 -1.37
CA CYS A 17 18.68 -31.38 -1.65
C CYS A 17 20.02 -30.64 -1.77
N ASN A 18 21.00 -31.00 -0.94
CA ASN A 18 22.41 -30.70 -1.19
C ASN A 18 23.18 -32.03 -1.31
N TYR A 19 23.94 -32.14 -2.40
CA TYR A 19 24.90 -33.22 -2.65
C TYR A 19 26.28 -32.70 -2.24
N LEU A 20 26.99 -33.42 -1.36
CA LEU A 20 28.38 -33.16 -0.95
C LEU A 20 29.32 -34.21 -1.58
N PRO A 21 30.60 -33.89 -1.83
CA PRO A 21 31.55 -34.73 -2.56
C PRO A 21 32.38 -35.64 -1.64
N ARG A 22 33.03 -36.65 -2.23
CA ARG A 22 33.98 -37.56 -1.55
C ARG A 22 35.29 -37.64 -2.36
N THR A 23 36.40 -37.67 -1.64
CA THR A 23 37.80 -37.56 -2.10
C THR A 23 38.54 -38.91 -2.15
N LEU A 24 39.65 -38.93 -2.93
CA LEU A 24 40.95 -39.64 -2.78
C LEU A 24 41.43 -40.53 -3.96
N GLU A 25 42.55 -40.07 -4.56
CA GLU A 25 43.84 -40.72 -4.95
C GLU A 25 43.93 -41.86 -5.99
N GLU A 26 44.64 -41.62 -7.13
CA GLU A 26 46.03 -42.05 -7.49
C GLU A 26 46.35 -41.81 -9.00
N GLU A 27 47.61 -41.44 -9.32
CA GLU A 27 48.23 -41.08 -10.62
C GLU A 27 49.09 -42.26 -11.21
N PRO A 28 49.93 -42.13 -12.29
CA PRO A 28 49.76 -41.83 -13.74
C PRO A 28 50.49 -42.96 -14.59
N PRO A 29 51.16 -42.82 -15.79
CA PRO A 29 51.37 -41.73 -16.79
C PRO A 29 51.08 -42.12 -18.28
N SER A 30 51.07 -41.23 -19.30
CA SER A 30 52.27 -40.75 -20.01
C SER A 30 51.99 -39.92 -21.31
N LEU A 31 52.85 -38.91 -21.52
CA LEU A 31 53.45 -38.34 -22.76
C LEU A 31 52.55 -37.58 -23.78
N ALA A 32 52.69 -36.24 -23.90
CA ALA A 32 53.59 -35.45 -24.79
C ALA A 32 52.83 -34.93 -26.03
N LEU A 33 52.93 -33.70 -26.56
CA LEU A 33 53.99 -32.69 -26.63
C LEU A 33 53.37 -31.32 -27.08
N ASN A 34 53.79 -30.21 -26.46
CA ASN A 34 54.18 -28.86 -26.98
C ASN A 34 53.70 -28.37 -28.38
N SER A 35 53.47 -27.09 -28.70
CA SER A 35 53.73 -25.77 -28.07
C SER A 35 53.32 -24.62 -29.03
N ALA A 36 53.00 -23.45 -28.45
CA ALA A 36 53.32 -22.05 -28.86
C ALA A 36 52.70 -21.44 -30.15
N GLU A 37 51.93 -20.33 -30.04
CA GLU A 37 52.30 -18.90 -30.30
C GLU A 37 52.26 -18.54 -31.83
N THR A 38 51.89 -17.38 -32.38
CA THR A 38 51.56 -16.00 -31.95
C THR A 38 50.96 -15.23 -33.19
N LEU A 39 50.16 -14.19 -32.93
CA LEU A 39 50.02 -12.86 -33.60
C LEU A 39 49.99 -12.62 -35.14
N SER A 40 48.90 -11.94 -35.56
CA SER A 40 48.75 -10.72 -36.39
C SER A 40 48.89 -10.63 -37.94
N ASP A 41 47.97 -9.81 -38.46
CA ASP A 41 47.98 -8.85 -39.59
C ASP A 41 47.52 -9.16 -41.04
N ALA A 42 46.38 -8.53 -41.38
CA ALA A 42 46.06 -7.56 -42.45
C ALA A 42 46.18 -7.86 -43.98
N ALA A 43 45.01 -7.71 -44.65
CA ALA A 43 44.68 -7.06 -45.94
C ALA A 43 45.25 -7.66 -47.27
N LEU A 44 44.61 -7.64 -48.46
CA LEU A 44 43.70 -6.72 -49.17
C LEU A 44 42.92 -7.50 -50.26
N LEU A 45 41.77 -6.97 -50.74
CA LEU A 45 41.52 -6.53 -52.13
C LEU A 45 40.00 -6.27 -52.40
N SER A 46 39.72 -5.10 -52.97
CA SER A 46 38.45 -4.66 -53.61
C SER A 46 38.66 -4.66 -55.16
N PRO A 47 37.78 -4.15 -56.09
CA PRO A 47 36.53 -3.37 -55.91
C PRO A 47 35.38 -3.44 -56.99
N LEU A 48 34.30 -2.66 -56.74
CA LEU A 48 33.38 -1.91 -57.66
C LEU A 48 32.32 -2.72 -58.48
N ASN A 49 31.04 -2.34 -58.76
CA ASN A 49 30.29 -1.06 -58.72
C ASN A 49 28.73 -1.32 -58.83
N TRP A 50 27.89 -0.35 -58.46
CA TRP A 50 26.38 -0.28 -58.50
C TRP A 50 25.89 0.39 -59.85
N PRO A 51 24.63 0.83 -60.18
CA PRO A 51 23.31 0.79 -59.50
C PRO A 51 22.00 0.62 -60.35
N MET A 52 20.86 0.66 -59.64
CA MET A 52 19.50 1.19 -60.00
C MET A 52 18.31 0.25 -60.38
N THR A 53 17.20 0.48 -59.67
CA THR A 53 15.77 0.20 -59.98
C THR A 53 15.16 1.32 -60.86
N PRO A 54 14.07 1.13 -61.67
CA PRO A 54 12.66 1.12 -61.17
C PRO A 54 11.63 0.24 -61.96
N THR A 55 10.44 0.08 -61.35
CA THR A 55 9.12 -0.50 -61.80
C THR A 55 8.49 0.21 -63.04
N PRO A 56 7.29 -0.12 -63.64
CA PRO A 56 6.13 -0.96 -63.19
C PRO A 56 5.29 -1.77 -64.26
N SER A 57 4.30 -2.55 -63.76
CA SER A 57 3.06 -3.03 -64.45
C SER A 57 3.24 -4.11 -65.54
N SER A 58 2.30 -5.00 -65.89
CA SER A 58 0.85 -5.11 -65.68
C SER A 58 0.34 -6.52 -66.13
N TYR A 59 -0.75 -6.98 -65.52
CA TYR A 59 -1.83 -7.84 -66.07
C TYR A 59 -1.50 -9.15 -66.85
N ARG A 60 -1.85 -10.30 -66.25
CA ARG A 60 -3.10 -11.07 -66.51
C ARG A 60 -2.87 -12.59 -66.39
N ARG A 61 -3.59 -13.20 -65.43
CA ARG A 61 -3.66 -14.64 -65.15
C ARG A 61 -4.59 -15.38 -66.13
N ARG A 62 -4.23 -16.62 -66.50
CA ARG A 62 -5.10 -17.82 -66.59
C ARG A 62 -4.27 -19.02 -66.11
N LEU A 63 -4.50 -19.46 -64.87
CA LEU A 63 -5.32 -20.62 -64.48
C LEU A 63 -4.71 -21.98 -64.88
N SER A 64 -4.05 -22.61 -63.91
CA SER A 64 -3.97 -24.06 -63.77
C SER A 64 -4.45 -24.44 -62.36
N ARG A 65 -5.55 -25.19 -62.30
CA ARG A 65 -6.07 -25.83 -61.08
C ARG A 65 -5.13 -26.97 -60.72
N SER A 66 -4.52 -26.90 -59.54
CA SER A 66 -4.04 -28.08 -58.81
C SER A 66 -4.79 -28.15 -57.48
N SER A 67 -5.60 -29.19 -57.32
CA SER A 67 -6.28 -29.52 -56.07
C SER A 67 -5.26 -30.07 -55.07
N SER A 68 -4.81 -29.23 -54.15
CA SER A 68 -4.08 -29.64 -52.94
C SER A 68 -4.96 -29.37 -51.72
N LYS A 69 -5.31 -30.43 -50.98
CA LYS A 69 -6.06 -30.36 -49.72
C LYS A 69 -5.22 -29.62 -48.67
N SER A 70 -5.34 -28.30 -48.58
CA SER A 70 -4.71 -27.50 -47.52
C SER A 70 -5.51 -27.67 -46.22
N SER A 71 -4.83 -28.03 -45.13
CA SER A 71 -5.45 -28.05 -43.81
C SER A 71 -5.80 -26.62 -43.41
N LYS A 72 -7.08 -26.29 -43.26
CA LYS A 72 -7.52 -24.95 -42.84
C LYS A 72 -7.12 -24.73 -41.38
N THR A 73 -6.37 -23.65 -41.10
CA THR A 73 -5.95 -23.25 -39.75
C THR A 73 -6.76 -22.03 -39.29
N CYS A 74 -7.02 -21.92 -37.98
CA CYS A 74 -7.72 -20.79 -37.40
C CYS A 74 -6.82 -19.57 -37.32
N SER A 75 -7.18 -18.45 -37.94
CA SER A 75 -6.37 -17.23 -37.91
C SER A 75 -6.33 -16.52 -36.54
N ILE A 76 -7.11 -16.98 -35.55
CA ILE A 76 -7.13 -16.41 -34.19
C ILE A 76 -6.25 -17.22 -33.23
N CYS A 77 -6.37 -18.56 -33.25
CA CYS A 77 -5.61 -19.43 -32.34
C CYS A 77 -4.52 -20.26 -33.04
N LEU A 78 -4.34 -20.10 -34.36
CA LEU A 78 -3.37 -20.76 -35.23
C LEU A 78 -3.45 -22.31 -35.30
N ASN A 79 -4.37 -22.94 -34.58
CA ASN A 79 -4.59 -24.39 -34.57
C ASN A 79 -5.33 -24.89 -35.83
N LYS A 80 -5.09 -26.16 -36.20
CA LYS A 80 -5.76 -26.84 -37.32
C LYS A 80 -7.26 -27.04 -37.04
N MET A 81 -8.10 -26.68 -38.00
CA MET A 81 -9.53 -26.96 -37.97
C MET A 81 -9.76 -28.40 -38.44
N LYS A 82 -9.93 -29.34 -37.49
CA LYS A 82 -10.40 -30.69 -37.80
C LYS A 82 -11.89 -30.78 -37.49
N GLU A 83 -12.69 -31.19 -38.47
CA GLU A 83 -14.07 -31.61 -38.26
C GLU A 83 -14.06 -32.87 -37.37
N GLY A 84 -14.73 -32.84 -36.21
CA GLY A 84 -14.91 -34.01 -35.34
C GLY A 84 -14.41 -33.91 -33.90
N CYS A 85 -13.73 -32.84 -33.48
CA CYS A 85 -13.23 -32.68 -32.10
C CYS A 85 -14.14 -31.84 -31.18
N GLY A 86 -15.46 -31.77 -31.42
CA GLY A 86 -16.40 -31.06 -30.53
C GLY A 86 -16.31 -29.52 -30.56
N HIS A 87 -15.54 -28.93 -31.49
CA HIS A 87 -15.45 -27.48 -31.66
C HIS A 87 -16.26 -27.04 -32.88
N ALA A 88 -17.31 -26.24 -32.68
CA ALA A 88 -18.09 -25.68 -33.77
C ALA A 88 -17.20 -24.76 -34.64
N ILE A 89 -17.33 -24.83 -35.95
CA ILE A 89 -16.59 -23.99 -36.91
C ILE A 89 -17.55 -22.92 -37.44
N PHE A 90 -17.16 -21.66 -37.32
CA PHE A 90 -17.88 -20.52 -37.90
C PHE A 90 -17.22 -20.14 -39.22
N THR A 91 -18.00 -20.09 -40.30
CA THR A 91 -17.56 -19.56 -41.58
C THR A 91 -18.23 -18.21 -41.80
N ALA A 92 -17.44 -17.14 -41.81
CA ALA A 92 -17.94 -15.79 -42.04
C ALA A 92 -18.41 -15.60 -43.50
N GLU A 93 -19.24 -14.59 -43.76
CA GLU A 93 -19.70 -14.23 -45.12
C GLU A 93 -18.53 -13.99 -46.10
N CYS A 94 -17.41 -13.48 -45.59
CA CYS A 94 -16.16 -13.30 -46.33
C CYS A 94 -15.36 -14.60 -46.58
N SER A 95 -15.95 -15.77 -46.32
CA SER A 95 -15.36 -17.11 -46.49
C SER A 95 -14.14 -17.44 -45.61
N HIS A 96 -13.82 -16.60 -44.62
CA HIS A 96 -12.85 -16.93 -43.56
C HIS A 96 -13.48 -17.83 -42.50
N MET A 97 -12.72 -18.81 -42.03
CA MET A 97 -13.20 -19.79 -41.05
C MET A 97 -12.51 -19.56 -39.71
N PHE A 98 -13.26 -19.77 -38.61
CA PHE A 98 -12.77 -19.63 -37.24
C PHE A 98 -13.37 -20.75 -36.37
N HIS A 99 -12.72 -21.10 -35.25
CA HIS A 99 -13.45 -21.80 -34.20
C HIS A 99 -14.51 -20.85 -33.62
N PHE A 100 -15.72 -21.36 -33.39
CA PHE A 100 -16.85 -20.58 -32.89
C PHE A 100 -16.51 -19.86 -31.59
N HIS A 101 -15.81 -20.52 -30.66
CA HIS A 101 -15.36 -19.87 -29.42
C HIS A 101 -14.37 -18.73 -29.67
N CYS A 102 -13.42 -18.89 -30.60
CA CYS A 102 -12.43 -17.85 -30.92
C CYS A 102 -13.09 -16.58 -31.45
N ILE A 103 -14.19 -16.72 -32.19
CA ILE A 103 -14.90 -15.56 -32.75
C ILE A 103 -16.01 -15.02 -31.86
N ALA A 104 -16.65 -15.87 -31.05
CA ALA A 104 -17.69 -15.46 -30.11
C ALA A 104 -17.19 -14.39 -29.12
N SER A 105 -15.92 -14.48 -28.69
CA SER A 105 -15.31 -13.45 -27.84
C SER A 105 -15.23 -12.10 -28.58
N ASN A 106 -14.89 -12.09 -29.87
CA ASN A 106 -14.76 -10.85 -30.63
C ASN A 106 -16.12 -10.14 -30.85
N VAL A 107 -17.17 -10.94 -31.08
CA VAL A 107 -18.54 -10.43 -31.20
C VAL A 107 -19.10 -9.95 -29.86
N LYS A 108 -18.76 -10.61 -28.74
CA LYS A 108 -19.18 -10.23 -27.38
C LYS A 108 -18.68 -8.83 -26.98
N HIS A 109 -17.60 -8.35 -27.58
CA HIS A 109 -17.05 -7.01 -27.37
C HIS A 109 -17.55 -5.98 -28.41
N GLY A 110 -18.60 -6.29 -29.18
CA GLY A 110 -19.25 -5.34 -30.09
C GLY A 110 -18.60 -5.22 -31.47
N ASN A 111 -17.57 -6.00 -31.78
CA ASN A 111 -16.90 -5.96 -33.08
C ASN A 111 -17.63 -6.84 -34.11
N GLN A 112 -18.41 -6.22 -35.00
CA GLN A 112 -19.12 -6.90 -36.09
C GLN A 112 -18.28 -6.94 -37.39
N VAL A 113 -16.96 -7.08 -37.29
CA VAL A 113 -16.05 -7.08 -38.43
C VAL A 113 -15.16 -8.32 -38.45
N CYS A 114 -14.88 -8.85 -39.63
CA CYS A 114 -13.95 -9.97 -39.79
C CYS A 114 -12.53 -9.59 -39.34
N PRO A 115 -11.87 -10.37 -38.46
CA PRO A 115 -10.50 -10.07 -38.01
C PRO A 115 -9.45 -10.14 -39.11
N VAL A 116 -9.73 -10.87 -40.20
CA VAL A 116 -8.76 -11.12 -41.27
C VAL A 116 -8.89 -10.08 -42.39
N CYS A 117 -10.10 -9.81 -42.86
CA CYS A 117 -10.34 -8.89 -43.99
C CYS A 117 -11.17 -7.65 -43.68
N ARG A 118 -11.59 -7.47 -42.41
CA ARG A 118 -12.39 -6.32 -41.92
C ARG A 118 -13.76 -6.15 -42.59
N ALA A 119 -14.27 -7.15 -43.31
CA ALA A 119 -15.64 -7.14 -43.83
C ALA A 119 -16.66 -7.07 -42.68
N LYS A 120 -17.67 -6.18 -42.79
CA LYS A 120 -18.76 -6.03 -41.81
C LYS A 120 -19.75 -7.19 -41.94
N TRP A 121 -20.15 -7.80 -40.83
CA TRP A 121 -21.12 -8.89 -40.78
C TRP A 121 -22.52 -8.35 -40.53
N LYS A 122 -23.51 -8.83 -41.30
CA LYS A 122 -24.90 -8.37 -41.17
C LYS A 122 -25.72 -9.24 -40.23
N GLU A 123 -25.35 -10.52 -40.06
CA GLU A 123 -26.03 -11.44 -39.16
C GLU A 123 -25.04 -12.33 -38.39
N ILE A 124 -25.24 -12.47 -37.07
CA ILE A 124 -24.50 -13.40 -36.22
C ILE A 124 -25.51 -14.15 -35.35
N PRO A 125 -25.61 -15.49 -35.41
CA PRO A 125 -26.53 -16.24 -34.56
C PRO A 125 -25.93 -16.32 -33.13
N ILE A 126 -26.45 -15.53 -32.20
CA ILE A 126 -26.19 -15.69 -30.76
C ILE A 126 -27.35 -16.52 -30.19
N GLN A 127 -27.05 -17.71 -29.65
CA GLN A 127 -28.01 -18.51 -28.88
C GLN A 127 -28.50 -17.71 -27.67
N LYS A 128 -29.79 -17.36 -27.64
CA LYS A 128 -30.52 -16.96 -26.43
C LYS A 128 -30.80 -18.21 -25.58
N PRO A 129 -30.64 -18.17 -24.24
CA PRO A 129 -31.28 -19.15 -23.39
C PRO A 129 -32.80 -18.91 -23.43
N SER A 130 -33.55 -19.93 -23.83
CA SER A 130 -35.01 -20.00 -23.75
C SER A 130 -35.43 -20.09 -22.28
N LEU A 131 -36.17 -19.10 -21.79
CA LEU A 131 -37.04 -19.25 -20.62
C LEU A 131 -38.48 -19.24 -21.14
N ASP A 132 -39.08 -20.41 -21.15
CA ASP A 132 -40.51 -20.60 -21.33
C ASP A 132 -41.26 -19.98 -20.15
N LEU A 133 -42.26 -19.14 -20.44
CA LEU A 133 -43.23 -18.65 -19.47
C LEU A 133 -44.64 -18.98 -20.01
N PRO A 134 -45.52 -19.59 -19.19
CA PRO A 134 -46.81 -20.06 -19.66
C PRO A 134 -47.81 -18.92 -19.86
N TYR A 135 -48.59 -19.10 -20.91
CA TYR A 135 -49.72 -18.33 -21.38
C TYR A 135 -50.96 -18.58 -20.49
N TYR A 136 -51.59 -17.52 -19.96
CA TYR A 136 -53.03 -17.47 -19.66
C TYR A 136 -53.60 -16.06 -19.91
N PRO A 137 -54.87 -15.94 -20.35
CA PRO A 137 -55.40 -14.79 -21.09
C PRO A 137 -56.01 -13.71 -20.19
N PHE A 138 -55.85 -12.45 -20.58
CA PHE A 138 -56.56 -11.32 -19.97
C PHE A 138 -57.84 -11.01 -20.77
N ASP A 139 -58.96 -11.10 -20.07
CA ASP A 139 -60.27 -10.71 -20.52
C ASP A 139 -60.46 -9.19 -20.44
N ARG A 140 -61.32 -8.69 -21.33
CA ARG A 140 -61.58 -7.29 -21.65
C ARG A 140 -62.57 -6.69 -20.65
N CYS A 141 -62.38 -5.43 -20.24
CA CYS A 141 -63.50 -4.49 -20.21
C CYS A 141 -63.08 -3.01 -20.29
N ASN A 142 -63.87 -2.27 -21.06
CA ASN A 142 -63.77 -0.88 -21.47
C ASN A 142 -63.86 0.13 -20.31
N ASN A 143 -63.22 1.29 -20.47
CA ASN A 143 -63.99 2.52 -20.74
C ASN A 143 -63.13 3.68 -21.25
N ASP A 144 -63.74 4.38 -22.20
CA ASP A 144 -63.25 5.52 -22.97
C ASP A 144 -63.02 6.77 -22.13
N ALA A 145 -61.93 7.48 -22.44
CA ALA A 145 -61.96 8.94 -22.65
C ALA A 145 -60.68 9.35 -23.41
N ALA A 146 -60.88 9.81 -24.63
CA ALA A 146 -59.85 10.07 -25.62
C ALA A 146 -59.37 11.54 -25.58
N ILE A 147 -58.11 11.70 -25.99
CA ILE A 147 -57.54 12.85 -26.72
C ILE A 147 -57.25 14.12 -25.90
N SER A 148 -55.96 14.35 -25.64
CA SER A 148 -55.20 15.46 -26.24
C SER A 148 -53.71 15.35 -25.90
N LEU A 149 -52.86 15.31 -26.94
CA LEU A 149 -51.56 15.98 -27.10
C LEU A 149 -50.58 15.12 -27.93
N PHE A 150 -50.46 15.51 -29.20
CA PHE A 150 -49.40 15.09 -30.10
C PHE A 150 -48.05 15.70 -29.69
N ARG A 151 -47.00 14.87 -29.84
CA ARG A 151 -45.62 15.19 -30.24
C ARG A 151 -44.82 16.21 -29.41
N CYS A 152 -43.82 15.71 -28.70
CA CYS A 152 -42.42 16.10 -28.89
C CYS A 152 -41.49 15.01 -28.34
N LEU A 153 -40.83 14.26 -29.24
CA LEU A 153 -39.68 13.41 -28.92
C LEU A 153 -38.45 14.31 -28.75
N PRO A 154 -37.65 14.21 -27.66
CA PRO A 154 -36.33 14.82 -27.66
C PRO A 154 -35.37 13.99 -28.52
N PRO A 155 -34.45 14.64 -29.27
CA PRO A 155 -33.56 13.95 -30.18
C PRO A 155 -32.50 13.16 -29.42
N SER A 156 -32.18 11.98 -29.97
CA SER A 156 -31.01 11.18 -29.70
C SER A 156 -29.74 12.05 -29.62
N GLN A 157 -29.19 12.20 -28.41
CA GLN A 157 -27.89 12.84 -28.21
C GLN A 157 -26.77 11.89 -28.62
N ARG A 158 -26.16 12.27 -29.74
CA ARG A 158 -24.85 11.84 -30.22
C ARG A 158 -23.78 12.06 -29.13
N ALA A 159 -22.89 11.07 -29.01
CA ALA A 159 -21.49 11.19 -28.57
C ALA A 159 -21.16 12.21 -27.46
N ILE A 160 -21.06 11.73 -26.22
CA ILE A 160 -20.40 12.43 -25.12
C ILE A 160 -18.89 12.35 -25.35
N THR A 161 -18.37 13.32 -26.12
CA THR A 161 -16.96 13.70 -26.15
C THR A 161 -16.93 15.21 -25.97
N GLN A 162 -17.07 15.67 -24.72
CA GLN A 162 -16.69 16.99 -24.23
C GLN A 162 -16.84 16.97 -22.71
N GLY A 163 -15.79 17.35 -21.98
CA GLY A 163 -15.76 17.36 -20.52
C GLY A 163 -16.81 18.31 -19.96
N HIS A 164 -17.62 17.82 -19.02
CA HIS A 164 -18.47 18.70 -18.22
C HIS A 164 -17.56 19.65 -17.41
N PRO A 165 -17.83 20.97 -17.42
CA PRO A 165 -17.16 21.89 -16.52
C PRO A 165 -17.47 21.48 -15.08
N GLU A 166 -16.43 21.46 -14.24
CA GLU A 166 -16.55 21.23 -12.81
C GLU A 166 -17.50 22.29 -12.22
N PRO A 167 -18.48 21.89 -11.38
CA PRO A 167 -19.36 22.86 -10.75
C PRO A 167 -18.51 23.83 -9.91
N ALA A 168 -18.82 25.13 -10.01
CA ALA A 168 -18.04 26.19 -9.36
C ALA A 168 -18.07 26.12 -7.82
N THR A 169 -19.06 25.41 -7.27
CA THR A 169 -19.23 25.15 -5.84
C THR A 169 -19.66 23.70 -5.65
N PHE A 170 -19.05 23.03 -4.68
CA PHE A 170 -19.50 21.75 -4.16
C PHE A 170 -20.09 22.03 -2.78
N ASP A 171 -21.35 21.65 -2.56
CA ASP A 171 -21.96 21.68 -1.24
C ASP A 171 -21.53 20.43 -0.49
N ASP A 172 -20.56 20.57 0.42
CA ASP A 172 -19.89 19.48 1.14
C ASP A 172 -20.53 19.21 2.52
N ASP A 173 -21.69 19.82 2.78
CA ASP A 173 -22.30 19.93 4.11
C ASP A 173 -23.34 18.83 4.38
N GLU A 174 -23.06 17.60 3.93
CA GLU A 174 -23.84 16.44 4.38
C GLU A 174 -23.71 16.32 5.90
N ARG A 175 -24.78 16.69 6.62
CA ARG A 175 -24.87 16.65 8.09
C ARG A 175 -24.35 15.34 8.63
N LEU A 176 -23.47 15.37 9.63
CA LEU A 176 -23.10 14.18 10.40
C LEU A 176 -24.33 13.72 11.21
N GLU A 177 -24.67 12.43 11.16
CA GLU A 177 -25.74 11.88 11.97
C GLU A 177 -25.18 11.85 13.38
N GLU A 178 -25.80 12.56 14.31
CA GLU A 178 -25.52 12.40 15.72
C GLU A 178 -25.64 10.91 16.02
N GLN A 179 -24.54 10.32 16.49
CA GLN A 179 -24.60 8.96 17.01
C GLN A 179 -25.70 8.97 18.07
N ILE A 180 -26.73 8.14 17.86
CA ILE A 180 -27.77 7.92 18.85
C ILE A 180 -27.05 7.47 20.13
N VAL A 181 -26.82 8.40 21.04
CA VAL A 181 -26.64 8.11 22.44
C VAL A 181 -27.94 7.42 22.80
N PHE A 182 -27.87 6.12 23.08
CA PHE A 182 -28.99 5.40 23.64
C PHE A 182 -29.25 5.99 25.03
N ASP A 183 -30.00 7.08 25.08
CA ASP A 183 -30.64 7.58 26.29
C ASP A 183 -31.95 6.78 26.44
N GLY A 184 -31.77 5.48 26.69
CA GLY A 184 -32.83 4.53 26.99
C GLY A 184 -32.84 4.30 28.49
N GLU A 185 -33.81 4.92 29.14
CA GLU A 185 -34.12 4.81 30.57
C GLU A 185 -33.89 3.41 31.15
N THR A 186 -32.88 3.27 32.00
CA THR A 186 -32.97 2.40 33.17
C THR A 186 -32.17 3.07 34.28
N GLU A 187 -32.77 4.09 34.89
CA GLU A 187 -32.44 4.44 36.27
C GLU A 187 -32.77 3.21 37.15
N VAL A 188 -31.78 2.37 37.43
CA VAL A 188 -31.47 1.72 38.73
C VAL A 188 -30.19 0.91 38.51
N LEU A 189 -29.05 1.52 38.86
CA LEU A 189 -27.81 0.93 39.42
C LEU A 189 -26.68 1.97 39.26
N LYS A 190 -26.75 3.05 40.05
CA LYS A 190 -25.60 3.91 40.31
C LYS A 190 -24.65 3.18 41.26
N LYS A 191 -23.35 3.25 40.94
CA LYS A 191 -22.16 2.77 41.66
C LYS A 191 -21.80 1.31 41.42
N GLU A 192 -20.96 1.07 40.42
CA GLU A 192 -19.69 0.33 40.53
C GLU A 192 -18.91 0.48 39.20
N ASN A 193 -17.63 0.87 39.28
CA ASN A 193 -16.60 0.97 38.23
C ASN A 193 -17.03 1.29 36.78
N ARG A 194 -17.01 2.58 36.39
CA ARG A 194 -16.64 2.93 35.01
C ARG A 194 -15.12 2.78 34.90
N ASP A 195 -14.65 1.55 34.69
CA ASP A 195 -13.30 1.33 34.16
C ASP A 195 -13.25 2.00 32.79
N TYR A 196 -12.70 3.21 32.72
CA TYR A 196 -12.34 3.81 31.44
C TYR A 196 -11.40 2.82 30.76
N VAL A 197 -11.86 2.22 29.66
CA VAL A 197 -11.08 1.26 28.90
C VAL A 197 -9.79 1.97 28.48
N ARG A 198 -8.68 1.59 29.09
CA ARG A 198 -7.36 2.15 28.80
C ARG A 198 -7.01 1.84 27.34
N MET A 199 -7.09 2.85 26.48
CA MET A 199 -6.83 2.72 25.03
C MET A 199 -5.34 2.73 24.68
N MET A 200 -4.47 2.90 25.67
CA MET A 200 -3.05 3.13 25.48
C MET A 200 -2.23 2.53 26.61
N ASP A 201 -1.25 1.71 26.28
CA ASP A 201 -0.22 1.23 27.20
C ASP A 201 1.09 1.99 27.01
N MET A 202 1.81 2.22 28.11
CA MET A 202 3.09 2.91 28.13
C MET A 202 4.05 2.12 29.00
N LYS A 203 5.23 1.80 28.44
CA LYS A 203 6.33 1.13 29.13
C LYS A 203 7.60 1.93 28.93
N VAL A 204 8.47 1.91 29.94
CA VAL A 204 9.70 2.69 29.95
C VAL A 204 10.84 1.78 30.35
N TYR A 205 11.89 1.72 29.53
CA TYR A 205 13.02 0.82 29.73
C TYR A 205 14.33 1.64 29.80
N PRO A 206 15.06 1.59 30.92
CA PRO A 206 16.38 2.20 30.99
C PRO A 206 17.39 1.33 30.22
N GLU A 207 18.46 1.94 29.72
CA GLU A 207 19.58 1.21 29.09
C GLU A 207 20.15 0.13 30.03
N VAL A 208 20.34 0.46 31.31
CA VAL A 208 20.69 -0.49 32.37
C VAL A 208 19.92 -0.18 33.64
N SER A 209 19.59 -1.19 34.44
CA SER A 209 18.84 -1.00 35.69
C SER A 209 19.70 -0.48 36.86
N ALA A 210 21.02 -0.43 36.70
CA ALA A 210 21.95 0.03 37.73
C ALA A 210 23.20 0.69 37.13
N VAL A 211 23.67 1.77 37.76
CA VAL A 211 24.91 2.48 37.43
C VAL A 211 25.70 2.68 38.72
N PRO A 212 27.02 2.45 38.77
CA PRO A 212 27.80 2.67 39.98
C PRO A 212 27.65 4.10 40.52
N GLN A 213 27.55 4.25 41.84
CA GLN A 213 27.37 5.57 42.48
C GLN A 213 28.51 6.55 42.16
N SER A 214 29.73 6.03 41.98
CA SER A 214 30.94 6.79 41.64
C SER A 214 31.05 7.22 40.18
N LYS A 215 30.05 6.90 39.34
CA LYS A 215 30.12 7.09 37.89
C LYS A 215 29.00 7.97 37.36
N SER A 216 29.37 8.96 36.56
CA SER A 216 28.44 9.66 35.67
C SER A 216 28.27 8.91 34.35
N CYS A 217 27.08 9.02 33.75
CA CYS A 217 26.78 8.47 32.43
C CYS A 217 26.24 9.59 31.54
N GLU A 218 26.98 9.88 30.47
CA GLU A 218 26.50 10.76 29.41
C GLU A 218 25.72 9.96 28.38
N ASN A 219 24.69 10.58 27.79
CA ASN A 219 23.85 9.98 26.75
C ASN A 219 23.28 8.60 27.12
N PHE A 220 22.87 8.44 28.38
CA PHE A 220 22.18 7.25 28.85
C PHE A 220 20.81 7.18 28.16
N ASP A 221 20.55 6.12 27.40
CA ASP A 221 19.29 6.02 26.67
C ASP A 221 18.18 5.41 27.54
N VAL A 222 17.00 6.03 27.48
CA VAL A 222 15.76 5.50 28.01
C VAL A 222 14.80 5.28 26.84
N LEU A 223 14.35 4.05 26.65
CA LEU A 223 13.31 3.72 25.69
C LEU A 223 11.93 4.00 26.28
N VAL A 224 11.12 4.76 25.55
CA VAL A 224 9.70 4.92 25.78
C VAL A 224 8.96 4.10 24.72
N HIS A 225 8.21 3.10 25.18
CA HIS A 225 7.39 2.23 24.35
C HIS A 225 5.92 2.51 24.58
N LEU A 226 5.21 2.81 23.51
CA LEU A 226 3.81 3.20 23.51
C LEU A 226 3.04 2.25 22.61
N LYS A 227 1.88 1.77 23.08
CA LYS A 227 1.03 0.87 22.30
C LYS A 227 -0.43 1.25 22.44
N ALA A 228 -1.10 1.47 21.32
CA ALA A 228 -2.56 1.60 21.32
C ALA A 228 -3.19 0.23 21.58
N VAL A 229 -3.99 0.11 22.63
CA VAL A 229 -4.59 -1.15 23.05
C VAL A 229 -6.01 -1.24 22.49
N THR A 230 -6.26 -2.33 21.78
CA THR A 230 -7.60 -2.75 21.40
C THR A 230 -8.19 -3.50 22.60
N GLY A 231 -9.07 -2.86 23.38
CA GLY A 231 -9.76 -3.54 24.47
C GLY A 231 -10.46 -4.81 23.97
N ASP A 232 -10.34 -5.93 24.70
CA ASP A 232 -10.92 -7.25 24.37
C ASP A 232 -12.46 -7.25 24.23
N GLN A 233 -13.13 -6.13 24.49
CA GLN A 233 -14.58 -5.92 24.36
C GLN A 233 -14.99 -5.10 23.11
N ILE A 234 -14.08 -4.85 22.16
CA ILE A 234 -14.33 -3.96 20.99
C ILE A 234 -15.22 -4.59 19.90
N SER A 235 -15.73 -5.82 20.06
CA SER A 235 -16.77 -6.34 19.15
C SER A 235 -18.07 -5.51 19.15
N GLN A 236 -18.25 -4.58 20.11
CA GLN A 236 -19.40 -3.68 20.19
C GLN A 236 -19.10 -2.19 19.93
N TYR A 237 -17.83 -1.77 19.83
CA TYR A 237 -17.49 -0.36 19.62
C TYR A 237 -17.25 -0.06 18.13
N ARG A 238 -18.06 0.85 17.58
CA ARG A 238 -17.92 1.34 16.21
C ARG A 238 -16.58 2.06 16.06
N ARG A 239 -15.86 1.81 14.97
CA ARG A 239 -14.66 2.59 14.57
C ARG A 239 -15.03 4.07 14.37
N ALA A 240 -14.07 4.97 14.57
CA ALA A 240 -14.26 6.39 14.30
C ALA A 240 -14.44 6.64 12.79
N PRO A 241 -15.46 7.42 12.37
CA PRO A 241 -15.67 7.72 10.96
C PRO A 241 -14.51 8.54 10.40
N ILE A 242 -14.24 8.38 9.11
CA ILE A 242 -13.14 9.07 8.43
C ILE A 242 -13.61 9.99 7.30
N ASP A 243 -12.88 11.07 7.08
CA ASP A 243 -12.90 11.85 5.85
C ASP A 243 -11.67 11.50 5.01
N LEU A 244 -11.89 10.88 3.86
CA LEU A 244 -10.84 10.46 2.95
C LEU A 244 -10.92 11.25 1.65
N VAL A 245 -9.81 11.89 1.26
CA VAL A 245 -9.67 12.48 -0.07
C VAL A 245 -8.62 11.70 -0.85
N THR A 246 -8.97 11.18 -2.01
CA THR A 246 -7.99 10.49 -2.88
C THR A 246 -7.64 11.35 -4.08
N VAL A 247 -6.37 11.62 -4.27
CA VAL A 247 -5.78 12.39 -5.37
C VAL A 247 -5.12 11.41 -6.34
N LEU A 248 -5.77 11.19 -7.47
CA LEU A 248 -5.47 10.10 -8.40
C LEU A 248 -4.90 10.63 -9.71
N ASP A 249 -3.71 10.18 -10.07
CA ASP A 249 -3.10 10.47 -11.38
C ASP A 249 -3.87 9.74 -12.48
N ILE A 250 -4.29 10.50 -13.49
CA ILE A 250 -4.92 10.02 -14.72
C ILE A 250 -4.17 10.54 -15.96
N SER A 251 -2.88 10.81 -15.82
CA SER A 251 -1.96 11.15 -16.92
C SER A 251 -1.91 10.05 -17.99
N GLY A 252 -1.36 10.37 -19.16
CA GLY A 252 -1.23 9.41 -20.26
C GLY A 252 -0.47 8.12 -19.90
N SER A 253 0.51 8.20 -18.98
CA SER A 253 1.29 7.04 -18.50
C SER A 253 0.45 6.01 -17.75
N MET A 254 -0.64 6.44 -17.11
CA MET A 254 -1.60 5.57 -16.44
C MET A 254 -2.48 4.77 -17.41
N GLY A 255 -2.34 4.94 -18.73
CA GLY A 255 -3.12 4.21 -19.73
C GLY A 255 -3.05 2.67 -19.60
N GLY A 256 -4.09 2.00 -20.11
CA GLY A 256 -4.13 0.54 -20.16
C GLY A 256 -4.31 -0.13 -18.80
N THR A 257 -3.43 -1.08 -18.46
CA THR A 257 -3.55 -1.93 -17.27
C THR A 257 -3.42 -1.13 -15.97
N LYS A 258 -2.55 -0.12 -15.93
CA LYS A 258 -2.31 0.73 -14.76
C LYS A 258 -3.58 1.39 -14.23
N LEU A 259 -4.32 2.11 -15.09
CA LEU A 259 -5.60 2.72 -14.73
C LEU A 259 -6.68 1.67 -14.40
N ALA A 260 -6.69 0.52 -15.09
CA ALA A 260 -7.64 -0.55 -14.78
C ALA A 260 -7.43 -1.09 -13.35
N LEU A 261 -6.18 -1.25 -12.94
CA LEU A 261 -5.82 -1.68 -11.59
C LEU A 261 -6.08 -0.60 -10.55
N LEU A 262 -5.82 0.67 -10.87
CA LEU A 262 -6.20 1.80 -10.03
C LEU A 262 -7.71 1.81 -9.75
N LYS A 263 -8.54 1.68 -10.80
CA LYS A 263 -10.00 1.62 -10.67
C LYS A 263 -10.45 0.46 -9.80
N ARG A 264 -9.85 -0.72 -10.00
CA ARG A 264 -10.11 -1.91 -9.17
C ARG A 264 -9.75 -1.66 -7.71
N ALA A 265 -8.58 -1.11 -7.44
CA ALA A 265 -8.12 -0.83 -6.09
C ALA A 265 -8.98 0.22 -5.40
N MET A 266 -9.38 1.27 -6.10
CA MET A 266 -10.35 2.25 -5.60
C MET A 266 -11.73 1.64 -5.36
N GLY A 267 -12.16 0.69 -6.20
CA GLY A 267 -13.37 -0.11 -5.94
C GLY A 267 -13.30 -0.87 -4.62
N PHE A 268 -12.14 -1.47 -4.29
CA PHE A 268 -11.90 -2.11 -3.00
C PHE A 268 -11.98 -1.10 -1.84
N VAL A 269 -11.37 0.08 -1.97
CA VAL A 269 -11.45 1.16 -0.96
C VAL A 269 -12.90 1.54 -0.72
N ILE A 270 -13.65 1.89 -1.77
CA ILE A 270 -15.07 2.34 -1.68
C ILE A 270 -15.96 1.29 -1.00
N GLN A 271 -15.70 0.00 -1.25
CA GLN A 271 -16.47 -1.10 -0.65
C GLN A 271 -16.15 -1.33 0.84
N ASN A 272 -14.96 -0.96 1.31
CA ASN A 272 -14.54 -1.16 2.70
C ASN A 272 -14.74 0.09 3.59
N LEU A 273 -15.04 1.25 3.01
CA LEU A 273 -15.52 2.41 3.77
C LEU A 273 -16.88 2.10 4.41
N GLY A 274 -17.15 2.58 5.61
CA GLY A 274 -18.44 2.49 6.30
C GLY A 274 -19.42 3.57 5.82
N SER A 275 -20.71 3.43 6.17
CA SER A 275 -21.74 4.41 5.76
C SER A 275 -21.56 5.80 6.37
N SER A 276 -20.87 5.90 7.51
CA SER A 276 -20.52 7.16 8.17
C SER A 276 -19.22 7.79 7.66
N ASP A 277 -18.49 7.09 6.79
CA ASP A 277 -17.27 7.62 6.19
C ASP A 277 -17.59 8.48 4.99
N ARG A 278 -16.78 9.51 4.76
CA ARG A 278 -16.91 10.36 3.58
C ARG A 278 -15.70 10.21 2.67
N LEU A 279 -15.96 10.20 1.37
CA LEU A 279 -14.95 10.12 0.32
C LEU A 279 -15.13 11.28 -0.66
N SER A 280 -14.02 11.83 -1.11
CA SER A 280 -13.95 12.69 -2.30
C SER A 280 -12.80 12.22 -3.18
N VAL A 281 -13.00 12.22 -4.49
CA VAL A 281 -11.97 11.81 -5.46
C VAL A 281 -11.58 13.01 -6.31
N ILE A 282 -10.30 13.37 -6.25
CA ILE A 282 -9.66 14.30 -7.16
C ILE A 282 -8.95 13.51 -8.23
N ALA A 283 -9.26 13.75 -9.49
CA ALA A 283 -8.51 13.21 -10.62
C ALA A 283 -7.64 14.31 -11.21
N PHE A 284 -6.35 14.05 -11.41
CA PHE A 284 -5.42 15.04 -11.93
C PHE A 284 -4.62 14.51 -13.13
N SER A 285 -4.30 15.42 -14.03
CA SER A 285 -3.37 15.21 -15.14
C SER A 285 -2.61 16.53 -15.35
N SER A 286 -2.77 17.21 -16.48
CA SER A 286 -2.33 18.61 -16.66
C SER A 286 -3.06 19.59 -15.74
N THR A 287 -4.31 19.27 -15.39
CA THR A 287 -5.16 19.99 -14.43
C THR A 287 -5.82 19.00 -13.48
N ALA A 288 -6.20 19.47 -12.30
CA ALA A 288 -6.94 18.71 -11.30
C ALA A 288 -8.43 19.05 -11.30
N ARG A 289 -9.27 18.03 -11.20
CA ARG A 289 -10.73 18.17 -11.06
C ARG A 289 -11.25 17.31 -9.93
N ARG A 290 -12.20 17.83 -9.18
CA ARG A 290 -12.97 17.05 -8.22
C ARG A 290 -14.10 16.32 -8.94
N LEU A 291 -14.22 15.01 -8.71
CA LEU A 291 -15.24 14.20 -9.38
C LEU A 291 -16.61 14.33 -8.73
N PHE A 292 -16.66 14.49 -7.41
CA PHE A 292 -17.90 14.62 -6.63
C PHE A 292 -17.62 15.31 -5.27
N PRO A 293 -18.66 15.86 -4.60
CA PRO A 293 -18.55 16.43 -3.25
C PRO A 293 -17.99 15.42 -2.23
N LEU A 294 -17.68 15.88 -1.01
CA LEU A 294 -17.21 15.01 0.06
C LEU A 294 -18.42 14.23 0.58
N THR A 295 -18.63 13.04 0.02
CA THR A 295 -19.92 12.35 0.07
C THR A 295 -19.83 11.17 1.03
N ARG A 296 -20.86 10.94 1.84
CA ARG A 296 -20.98 9.74 2.67
C ARG A 296 -21.02 8.48 1.83
N MET A 297 -20.32 7.44 2.26
CA MET A 297 -20.32 6.13 1.62
C MET A 297 -21.53 5.29 2.04
N SER A 298 -22.72 5.91 2.02
CA SER A 298 -24.01 5.21 1.97
C SER A 298 -24.11 4.37 0.68
N ASP A 299 -25.11 3.51 0.54
CA ASP A 299 -25.23 2.68 -0.67
C ASP A 299 -25.33 3.52 -1.96
N ALA A 300 -26.03 4.66 -1.88
CA ALA A 300 -26.10 5.62 -2.98
C ALA A 300 -24.74 6.30 -3.24
N GLY A 301 -24.07 6.77 -2.18
CA GLY A 301 -22.75 7.42 -2.30
C GLY A 301 -21.67 6.48 -2.82
N ARG A 302 -21.67 5.21 -2.40
CA ARG A 302 -20.81 4.16 -2.96
C ARG A 302 -21.04 3.96 -4.44
N GLN A 303 -22.31 3.88 -4.86
CA GLN A 303 -22.65 3.69 -6.27
C GLN A 303 -22.18 4.87 -7.12
N LEU A 304 -22.37 6.10 -6.64
CA LEU A 304 -21.89 7.32 -7.28
C LEU A 304 -20.36 7.32 -7.39
N ALA A 305 -19.65 7.01 -6.30
CA ALA A 305 -18.19 6.95 -6.28
C ALA A 305 -17.65 5.88 -7.25
N LEU A 306 -18.25 4.69 -7.28
CA LEU A 306 -17.89 3.61 -8.21
C LEU A 306 -18.11 4.02 -9.66
N GLN A 307 -19.23 4.67 -9.98
CA GLN A 307 -19.49 5.18 -11.32
C GLN A 307 -18.46 6.25 -11.73
N ALA A 308 -18.17 7.20 -10.84
CA ALA A 308 -17.19 8.25 -11.08
C ALA A 308 -15.79 7.68 -11.35
N VAL A 309 -15.31 6.77 -10.49
CA VAL A 309 -14.01 6.10 -10.66
C VAL A 309 -13.95 5.27 -11.95
N ASN A 310 -15.01 4.51 -12.27
CA ASN A 310 -15.06 3.72 -13.50
C ASN A 310 -15.07 4.57 -14.77
N SER A 311 -15.53 5.82 -14.68
CA SER A 311 -15.52 6.78 -15.80
C SER A 311 -14.16 7.40 -16.10
N LEU A 312 -13.15 7.20 -15.25
CA LEU A 312 -11.82 7.80 -15.44
C LEU A 312 -11.17 7.35 -16.75
N VAL A 313 -10.48 8.26 -17.42
CA VAL A 313 -9.75 8.01 -18.67
C VAL A 313 -8.39 8.67 -18.55
N ALA A 314 -7.35 7.92 -18.91
CA ALA A 314 -5.97 8.40 -18.91
C ALA A 314 -5.75 9.38 -20.07
N ASN A 315 -5.29 10.59 -19.76
CA ASN A 315 -4.92 11.62 -20.74
C ASN A 315 -4.08 12.73 -20.06
N GLY A 316 -3.33 13.50 -20.85
CA GLY A 316 -2.61 14.69 -20.39
C GLY A 316 -1.29 14.40 -19.69
N GLY A 317 -0.69 15.45 -19.12
CA GLY A 317 0.55 15.38 -18.33
C GLY A 317 0.28 15.08 -16.86
N THR A 318 1.25 15.40 -16.00
CA THR A 318 1.21 15.12 -14.55
C THR A 318 1.52 16.42 -13.79
N ASN A 319 0.53 16.96 -13.06
CA ASN A 319 0.61 18.16 -12.23
C ASN A 319 0.18 17.81 -10.80
N ILE A 320 1.14 17.34 -9.99
CA ILE A 320 0.90 16.82 -8.64
C ILE A 320 0.48 17.96 -7.71
N VAL A 321 1.09 19.14 -7.87
CA VAL A 321 0.81 20.33 -7.06
C VAL A 321 -0.66 20.74 -7.17
N ASP A 322 -1.22 20.78 -8.38
CA ASP A 322 -2.63 21.15 -8.57
C ASP A 322 -3.60 20.12 -7.95
N GLY A 323 -3.27 18.83 -8.07
CA GLY A 323 -4.00 17.74 -7.44
C GLY A 323 -4.03 17.86 -5.92
N LEU A 324 -2.86 18.06 -5.30
CA LEU A 324 -2.72 18.24 -3.85
C LEU A 324 -3.40 19.50 -3.36
N ARG A 325 -3.26 20.63 -4.06
CA ARG A 325 -3.95 21.89 -3.72
C ARG A 325 -5.45 21.71 -3.66
N LYS A 326 -6.03 21.04 -4.67
CA LYS A 326 -7.47 20.79 -4.71
C LYS A 326 -7.89 19.80 -3.61
N GLY A 327 -7.09 18.78 -3.32
CA GLY A 327 -7.34 17.87 -2.20
C GLY A 327 -7.29 18.54 -0.83
N ALA A 328 -6.29 19.40 -0.60
CA ALA A 328 -6.15 20.22 0.60
C ALA A 328 -7.35 21.16 0.78
N LYS A 329 -7.76 21.83 -0.30
CA LYS A 329 -8.94 22.70 -0.30
C LYS A 329 -10.22 21.97 0.10
N VAL A 330 -10.44 20.75 -0.40
CA VAL A 330 -11.58 19.92 0.04
C VAL A 330 -11.56 19.69 1.55
N MET A 331 -10.39 19.50 2.14
CA MET A 331 -10.28 19.28 3.58
C MET A 331 -10.46 20.56 4.41
N GLU A 332 -10.03 21.71 3.90
CA GLU A 332 -10.17 23.02 4.53
C GLU A 332 -11.62 23.51 4.50
N ASP A 333 -12.31 23.32 3.38
CA ASP A 333 -13.68 23.79 3.14
C ASP A 333 -14.74 22.97 3.90
N ARG A 334 -14.35 21.93 4.65
CA ARG A 334 -15.25 21.12 5.49
C ARG A 334 -15.86 21.94 6.63
N LEU A 335 -17.18 22.13 6.61
CA LEU A 335 -17.92 22.64 7.77
C LEU A 335 -18.07 21.56 8.84
N GLU A 336 -18.56 20.38 8.43
CA GLU A 336 -18.63 19.19 9.27
C GLU A 336 -17.34 18.39 9.19
N ARG A 337 -16.84 17.87 10.31
CA ARG A 337 -15.56 17.15 10.37
C ARG A 337 -15.71 15.82 11.10
N ASN A 338 -15.42 14.74 10.40
CA ASN A 338 -15.18 13.46 11.05
C ASN A 338 -13.90 13.54 11.88
N SER A 339 -13.80 12.68 12.91
CA SER A 339 -12.66 12.71 13.84
C SER A 339 -11.34 12.49 13.10
N VAL A 340 -11.31 11.60 12.12
CA VAL A 340 -10.10 11.26 11.35
C VAL A 340 -10.19 11.86 9.95
N ALA A 341 -9.09 12.44 9.46
CA ALA A 341 -8.99 12.98 8.11
C ALA A 341 -7.65 12.60 7.46
N SER A 342 -7.67 12.18 6.20
CA SER A 342 -6.43 11.83 5.50
C SER A 342 -6.55 12.00 3.98
N ILE A 343 -5.42 12.27 3.33
CA ILE A 343 -5.29 12.35 1.88
C ILE A 343 -4.47 11.16 1.38
N ILE A 344 -4.94 10.48 0.35
CA ILE A 344 -4.16 9.47 -0.38
C ILE A 344 -3.76 10.05 -1.74
N LEU A 345 -2.47 10.15 -2.02
CA LEU A 345 -1.93 10.54 -3.32
C LEU A 345 -1.42 9.31 -4.07
N LEU A 346 -1.85 9.09 -5.31
CA LEU A 346 -1.33 8.01 -6.15
C LEU A 346 -0.88 8.56 -7.51
N SER A 347 0.37 8.29 -7.90
CA SER A 347 0.99 8.79 -9.13
C SER A 347 1.97 7.77 -9.70
N ASP A 348 2.02 7.66 -11.03
CA ASP A 348 3.02 6.85 -11.75
C ASP A 348 4.03 7.68 -12.53
N GLY A 349 3.84 9.00 -12.61
CA GLY A 349 4.68 9.92 -13.37
C GLY A 349 5.47 10.90 -12.51
N ARG A 350 6.38 11.61 -13.18
CA ARG A 350 7.10 12.77 -12.64
C ARG A 350 6.29 14.04 -12.86
N ASP A 351 6.39 15.00 -11.94
CA ASP A 351 5.74 16.28 -12.14
C ASP A 351 6.35 16.99 -13.37
N THR A 352 5.50 17.29 -14.35
CA THR A 352 5.91 17.87 -15.63
C THR A 352 5.82 19.40 -15.65
N TYR A 353 5.29 20.02 -14.59
CA TYR A 353 4.97 21.45 -14.54
C TYR A 353 5.83 22.25 -13.55
N THR A 354 6.64 21.60 -12.71
CA THR A 354 7.47 22.24 -11.67
C THR A 354 8.90 22.57 -12.11
N THR A 355 9.32 22.25 -13.34
CA THR A 355 10.70 22.49 -13.82
C THR A 355 11.12 23.95 -13.90
N ASN A 356 10.19 24.92 -13.74
CA ASN A 356 10.49 26.36 -13.81
C ASN A 356 10.50 27.09 -12.46
N HIS A 357 10.13 26.44 -11.35
CA HIS A 357 10.15 27.04 -10.02
C HIS A 357 10.73 26.06 -8.98
N PRO A 358 12.00 26.25 -8.56
CA PRO A 358 12.69 25.32 -7.67
C PRO A 358 12.28 25.45 -6.19
N ASP A 359 11.11 26.02 -5.88
CA ASP A 359 10.66 26.14 -4.49
C ASP A 359 9.69 25.00 -4.14
N PRO A 360 10.12 24.00 -3.34
CA PRO A 360 9.29 22.89 -2.89
C PRO A 360 8.37 23.35 -1.74
N SER A 361 7.54 24.37 -1.97
CA SER A 361 6.64 24.89 -0.93
C SER A 361 5.38 24.03 -0.75
N TYR A 362 5.49 22.71 -0.98
CA TYR A 362 4.49 21.72 -0.53
C TYR A 362 4.15 21.90 0.96
N LYS A 363 5.11 22.42 1.76
CA LYS A 363 4.94 22.80 3.18
C LYS A 363 3.85 23.86 3.44
N VAL A 364 3.67 24.82 2.55
CA VAL A 364 2.72 25.94 2.75
C VAL A 364 1.31 25.55 2.27
N MET A 365 1.20 24.49 1.47
CA MET A 365 -0.03 24.10 0.80
C MET A 365 -0.82 22.98 1.48
N LEU A 366 -0.23 22.34 2.50
CA LEU A 366 -0.85 21.18 3.13
C LEU A 366 -1.35 21.56 4.54
N PRO A 367 -2.65 21.38 4.83
CA PRO A 367 -3.17 21.51 6.19
C PRO A 367 -2.52 20.46 7.11
N GLN A 368 -2.79 20.51 8.43
CA GLN A 368 -2.36 19.50 9.40
C GLN A 368 -3.08 18.14 9.18
N ILE A 369 -2.93 17.57 7.99
CA ILE A 369 -3.60 16.36 7.51
C ILE A 369 -2.55 15.50 6.83
N SER A 370 -2.51 14.24 7.23
CA SER A 370 -1.58 13.24 6.67
C SER A 370 -1.83 13.02 5.17
N VAL A 371 -0.75 13.07 4.37
CA VAL A 371 -0.78 12.69 2.96
C VAL A 371 -0.01 11.38 2.78
N HIS A 372 -0.70 10.27 2.56
CA HIS A 372 -0.08 8.99 2.23
C HIS A 372 0.13 8.90 0.71
N SER A 373 1.38 8.82 0.27
CA SER A 373 1.75 8.83 -1.15
C SER A 373 2.11 7.43 -1.65
N PHE A 374 1.62 7.08 -2.84
CA PHE A 374 1.80 5.78 -3.49
C PHE A 374 2.44 5.96 -4.85
N GLY A 375 3.75 5.70 -4.92
CA GLY A 375 4.52 5.72 -6.16
C GLY A 375 4.30 4.43 -6.94
N PHE A 376 3.74 4.53 -8.15
CA PHE A 376 3.37 3.37 -8.96
C PHE A 376 4.34 3.15 -10.13
N GLY A 377 4.91 1.94 -10.21
CA GLY A 377 5.89 1.58 -11.25
C GLY A 377 7.23 2.31 -11.11
N SER A 378 8.10 2.22 -12.12
CA SER A 378 9.45 2.80 -12.08
C SER A 378 9.52 4.30 -12.42
N ASP A 379 8.45 4.86 -12.99
CA ASP A 379 8.52 6.15 -13.68
C ASP A 379 8.11 7.33 -12.79
N HIS A 380 7.65 7.05 -11.57
CA HIS A 380 7.19 8.06 -10.62
C HIS A 380 8.36 8.85 -10.01
N ASP A 381 8.09 10.08 -9.58
CA ASP A 381 9.06 10.87 -8.82
C ASP A 381 9.02 10.49 -7.33
N ALA A 382 9.80 9.46 -6.98
CA ALA A 382 9.89 8.96 -5.61
C ALA A 382 10.32 10.04 -4.60
N SER A 383 11.20 10.96 -5.01
CA SER A 383 11.74 12.02 -4.15
C SER A 383 10.66 13.05 -3.80
N VAL A 384 9.89 13.51 -4.79
CA VAL A 384 8.78 14.44 -4.58
C VAL A 384 7.68 13.77 -3.73
N MET A 385 7.29 12.54 -4.07
CA MET A 385 6.23 11.83 -3.34
C MET A 385 6.60 11.54 -1.89
N HIS A 386 7.86 11.16 -1.63
CA HIS A 386 8.38 11.01 -0.28
C HIS A 386 8.40 12.35 0.47
N SER A 387 8.84 13.43 -0.17
CA SER A 387 8.87 14.76 0.46
C SER A 387 7.47 15.23 0.87
N VAL A 388 6.46 15.02 0.03
CA VAL A 388 5.05 15.35 0.33
C VAL A 388 4.54 14.58 1.55
N SER A 389 4.76 13.26 1.60
CA SER A 389 4.31 12.46 2.75
C SER A 389 5.07 12.81 4.02
N GLU A 390 6.37 13.05 3.91
CA GLU A 390 7.22 13.37 5.05
C GLU A 390 6.82 14.69 5.71
N VAL A 391 6.55 15.71 4.89
CA VAL A 391 6.12 17.03 5.37
C VAL A 391 4.75 17.00 6.04
N SER A 392 3.86 16.13 5.58
CA SER A 392 2.47 16.04 6.08
C SER A 392 2.28 15.07 7.23
N GLY A 393 3.31 14.32 7.65
CA GLY A 393 3.17 13.24 8.63
C GLY A 393 2.47 11.98 8.09
N GLY A 394 2.41 11.84 6.76
CA GLY A 394 1.95 10.65 6.07
C GLY A 394 3.08 9.66 5.79
N THR A 395 2.82 8.70 4.92
CA THR A 395 3.78 7.64 4.57
C THR A 395 3.96 7.51 3.07
N PHE A 396 5.17 7.22 2.62
CA PHE A 396 5.46 6.89 1.22
C PHE A 396 5.52 5.37 1.02
N SER A 397 4.72 4.88 0.07
CA SER A 397 4.65 3.48 -0.33
C SER A 397 5.07 3.33 -1.80
N PHE A 398 5.96 2.39 -2.07
CA PHE A 398 6.42 2.07 -3.42
C PHE A 398 5.75 0.79 -3.92
N ILE A 399 4.99 0.92 -5.00
CA ILE A 399 4.29 -0.17 -5.69
C ILE A 399 5.07 -0.50 -6.95
N GLU A 400 5.97 -1.48 -6.84
CA GLU A 400 6.82 -1.91 -7.96
C GLU A 400 6.03 -2.66 -9.03
N SER A 401 5.11 -3.54 -8.61
CA SER A 401 4.35 -4.40 -9.52
C SER A 401 2.89 -3.99 -9.59
N GLU A 402 2.33 -4.09 -10.80
CA GLU A 402 0.95 -3.79 -11.09
C GLU A 402 -0.05 -4.56 -10.20
N SER A 403 0.28 -5.79 -9.79
CA SER A 403 -0.61 -6.63 -8.99
C SER A 403 -0.75 -6.22 -7.52
N VAL A 404 0.15 -5.40 -6.97
CA VAL A 404 0.18 -5.11 -5.52
C VAL A 404 -0.39 -3.74 -5.13
N ILE A 405 -0.90 -2.96 -6.08
CA ILE A 405 -1.54 -1.65 -5.82
C ILE A 405 -2.74 -1.77 -4.87
N GLN A 406 -3.61 -2.76 -5.09
CA GLN A 406 -4.77 -2.98 -4.23
C GLN A 406 -4.34 -3.41 -2.84
N ASP A 407 -3.30 -4.24 -2.72
CA ASP A 407 -2.75 -4.66 -1.42
C ASP A 407 -2.13 -3.47 -0.67
N ALA A 408 -1.37 -2.62 -1.34
CA ALA A 408 -0.80 -1.40 -0.75
C ALA A 408 -1.89 -0.46 -0.21
N LEU A 409 -2.94 -0.23 -0.99
CA LEU A 409 -4.09 0.58 -0.55
C LEU A 409 -4.88 -0.12 0.57
N ALA A 410 -5.04 -1.44 0.52
CA ALA A 410 -5.69 -2.23 1.57
C ALA A 410 -4.96 -2.11 2.91
N GLN A 411 -3.62 -2.17 2.90
CA GLN A 411 -2.81 -1.96 4.09
C GLN A 411 -3.02 -0.55 4.67
N CYS A 412 -3.00 0.48 3.82
CA CYS A 412 -3.19 1.85 4.25
C CYS A 412 -4.56 2.11 4.85
N ILE A 413 -5.64 1.71 4.16
CA ILE A 413 -7.00 1.88 4.71
C ILE A 413 -7.21 1.02 5.96
N GLY A 414 -6.58 -0.16 6.07
CA GLY A 414 -6.62 -0.95 7.29
C GLY A 414 -6.09 -0.19 8.51
N GLY A 415 -5.07 0.65 8.33
CA GLY A 415 -4.61 1.60 9.35
C GLY A 415 -5.61 2.72 9.60
N LEU A 416 -5.95 3.49 8.55
CA LEU A 416 -6.84 4.65 8.64
C LEU A 416 -8.22 4.33 9.23
N LEU A 417 -8.75 3.12 8.96
CA LEU A 417 -10.03 2.68 9.49
C LEU A 417 -9.95 2.21 10.96
N SER A 418 -8.76 2.18 11.55
CA SER A 418 -8.49 1.66 12.89
C SER A 418 -7.86 2.67 13.84
N VAL A 419 -7.89 3.98 13.53
CA VAL A 419 -7.38 5.01 14.45
C VAL A 419 -8.07 4.90 15.81
N ALA A 420 -7.28 4.70 16.86
CA ALA A 420 -7.73 4.51 18.24
C ALA A 420 -7.33 5.69 19.15
N VAL A 421 -6.29 6.42 18.78
CA VAL A 421 -5.72 7.53 19.55
C VAL A 421 -5.41 8.67 18.59
N GLN A 422 -5.79 9.90 18.94
CA GLN A 422 -5.49 11.10 18.14
C GLN A 422 -4.66 12.11 18.92
N GLU A 423 -3.87 12.89 18.20
CA GLU A 423 -3.03 13.98 18.75
C GLU A 423 -2.25 13.55 20.00
N LEU A 424 -1.59 12.39 19.95
CA LEU A 424 -0.79 11.90 21.05
C LEU A 424 0.44 12.78 21.26
N ARG A 425 0.53 13.38 22.45
CA ARG A 425 1.70 14.13 22.90
C ARG A 425 2.26 13.51 24.16
N VAL A 426 3.58 13.41 24.23
CA VAL A 426 4.29 12.86 25.38
C VAL A 426 5.17 13.94 25.96
N GLU A 427 4.83 14.35 27.17
CA GLU A 427 5.64 15.24 27.98
C GLU A 427 6.56 14.39 28.86
N ILE A 428 7.83 14.81 28.93
CA ILE A 428 8.89 14.13 29.65
C ILE A 428 9.43 15.13 30.66
N GLU A 429 9.48 14.74 31.92
CA GLU A 429 9.97 15.57 33.02
C GLU A 429 11.12 14.85 33.73
N GLY A 430 12.27 15.54 33.86
CA GLY A 430 13.39 15.11 34.69
C GLY A 430 13.05 15.31 36.16
N VAL A 431 13.05 14.23 36.94
CA VAL A 431 12.62 14.26 38.35
C VAL A 431 13.71 14.81 39.25
N SER A 432 14.97 14.42 39.00
CA SER A 432 16.11 14.94 39.74
C SER A 432 16.66 16.23 39.11
N PRO A 433 16.99 17.26 39.91
CA PRO A 433 17.51 18.54 39.40
C PRO A 433 18.88 18.43 38.72
N ASN A 434 19.60 17.33 38.95
CA ASN A 434 20.90 17.08 38.34
C ASN A 434 20.81 16.19 37.08
N VAL A 435 19.65 15.59 36.80
CA VAL A 435 19.41 14.81 35.59
C VAL A 435 18.95 15.75 34.49
N ARG A 436 19.64 15.71 33.34
CA ARG A 436 19.34 16.56 32.18
C ARG A 436 19.09 15.72 30.94
N LEU A 437 18.07 16.07 30.18
CA LEU A 437 17.81 15.55 28.84
C LEU A 437 18.81 16.15 27.86
N SER A 438 19.53 15.29 27.15
CA SER A 438 20.52 15.65 26.15
C SER A 438 19.90 15.71 24.75
N SER A 439 19.12 14.70 24.39
CA SER A 439 18.42 14.64 23.10
C SER A 439 17.25 13.65 23.14
N ILE A 440 16.33 13.80 22.20
CA ILE A 440 15.24 12.84 21.98
C ILE A 440 15.36 12.34 20.53
N LYS A 441 15.49 11.03 20.36
CA LYS A 441 15.50 10.36 19.05
C LYS A 441 14.10 9.81 18.80
N ALA A 442 13.29 10.56 18.06
CA ALA A 442 11.92 10.20 17.72
C ALA A 442 11.69 9.95 16.22
N GLY A 443 12.74 9.91 15.39
CA GLY A 443 12.59 9.71 13.95
C GLY A 443 12.07 10.99 13.27
N SER A 444 10.99 10.89 12.51
CA SER A 444 10.36 12.05 11.84
C SER A 444 9.34 12.79 12.71
N TYR A 445 9.06 12.28 13.91
CA TYR A 445 8.19 12.93 14.88
C TYR A 445 8.84 14.20 15.44
N SER A 446 8.02 15.24 15.64
CA SER A 446 8.51 16.47 16.26
C SER A 446 8.88 16.22 17.71
N SER A 447 10.10 16.59 18.08
CA SER A 447 10.57 16.49 19.46
C SER A 447 11.32 17.75 19.86
N LEU A 448 11.09 18.20 21.08
CA LEU A 448 11.73 19.37 21.66
C LEU A 448 12.27 19.00 23.05
N VAL A 449 13.46 19.49 23.37
CA VAL A 449 13.99 19.53 24.74
C VAL A 449 14.03 20.99 25.15
N THR A 450 13.53 21.33 26.34
CA THR A 450 13.56 22.71 26.84
C THR A 450 15.00 23.17 27.07
N GLY A 451 15.25 24.47 26.98
CA GLY A 451 16.62 25.02 27.07
C GLY A 451 17.31 24.79 28.41
N ASP A 452 16.55 24.50 29.48
CA ASP A 452 17.07 24.08 30.78
C ASP A 452 17.48 22.60 30.82
N GLY A 453 17.08 21.80 29.82
CA GLY A 453 17.31 20.37 29.75
C GLY A 453 16.51 19.56 30.76
N HIS A 454 15.51 20.13 31.44
CA HIS A 454 14.73 19.41 32.45
C HIS A 454 13.41 18.85 31.95
N SER A 455 12.92 19.32 30.80
CA SER A 455 11.71 18.79 30.20
C SER A 455 11.85 18.56 28.70
N GLY A 456 10.99 17.71 28.17
CA GLY A 456 10.91 17.41 26.75
C GLY A 456 9.48 17.16 26.33
N LEU A 457 9.23 17.36 25.03
CA LEU A 457 7.94 17.12 24.40
C LEU A 457 8.15 16.32 23.12
N VAL A 458 7.32 15.32 22.89
CA VAL A 458 7.27 14.57 21.64
C VAL A 458 5.84 14.56 21.12
N ASP A 459 5.64 14.98 19.88
CA ASP A 459 4.35 14.91 19.19
C ASP A 459 4.34 13.70 18.24
N LEU A 460 3.50 12.72 18.56
CA LEU A 460 3.39 11.44 17.86
C LEU A 460 2.16 11.36 16.95
N GLY A 461 1.26 12.35 17.00
CA GLY A 461 0.02 12.39 16.22
C GLY A 461 -0.88 11.18 16.49
N ASP A 462 -1.43 10.59 15.42
CA ASP A 462 -2.44 9.53 15.53
C ASP A 462 -1.81 8.12 15.63
N LEU A 463 -2.41 7.25 16.44
CA LEU A 463 -2.08 5.82 16.48
C LEU A 463 -3.28 4.96 16.06
N TYR A 464 -2.99 3.96 15.23
CA TYR A 464 -3.90 2.89 14.88
C TYR A 464 -4.01 1.87 16.00
N ALA A 465 -5.11 1.11 16.01
CA ALA A 465 -5.32 0.01 16.94
C ALA A 465 -4.16 -1.02 16.84
N ASP A 466 -3.64 -1.44 17.99
CA ASP A 466 -2.47 -2.31 18.14
C ASP A 466 -1.15 -1.76 17.57
N GLU A 467 -1.11 -0.49 17.22
CA GLU A 467 0.09 0.16 16.72
C GLU A 467 1.04 0.52 17.86
N GLU A 468 2.34 0.36 17.60
CA GLU A 468 3.42 0.62 18.55
C GLU A 468 4.27 1.81 18.11
N ARG A 469 4.71 2.62 19.08
CA ARG A 469 5.58 3.78 18.89
C ARG A 469 6.68 3.80 19.92
N ASP A 470 7.91 3.77 19.42
CA ASP A 470 9.11 3.77 20.23
C ASP A 470 9.99 4.99 19.95
N PHE A 471 10.51 5.61 20.99
CA PHE A 471 11.53 6.65 20.89
C PHE A 471 12.53 6.55 22.04
N LEU A 472 13.73 7.08 21.82
CA LEU A 472 14.80 7.08 22.83
C LEU A 472 14.97 8.49 23.39
N VAL A 473 15.03 8.60 24.71
CA VAL A 473 15.40 9.82 25.44
C VAL A 473 16.81 9.61 25.97
N SER A 474 17.78 10.37 25.45
CA SER A 474 19.15 10.35 25.96
C SER A 474 19.27 11.37 27.08
N ILE A 475 19.71 10.93 28.26
CA ILE A 475 19.88 11.76 29.45
C ILE A 475 21.31 11.72 29.98
N ASN A 476 21.73 12.77 30.66
CA ASN A 476 22.97 12.82 31.42
C ASN A 476 22.68 12.54 32.88
N ILE A 477 23.31 11.50 33.39
CA ILE A 477 23.16 11.01 34.75
C ILE A 477 24.43 11.41 35.54
N PRO A 478 24.29 12.21 36.62
CA PRO A 478 25.42 12.66 37.43
C PRO A 478 25.95 11.55 38.35
N VAL A 479 27.08 11.82 39.02
CA VAL A 479 27.56 11.06 40.17
C VAL A 479 26.66 11.39 41.37
N GLU A 480 26.03 10.38 41.96
CA GLU A 480 25.17 10.52 43.14
C GLU A 480 25.37 9.31 44.05
N GLU A 481 25.54 9.56 45.34
CA GLU A 481 25.72 8.54 46.40
C GLU A 481 24.40 8.05 46.98
N ASP A 482 23.28 8.56 46.47
CA ASP A 482 21.96 8.12 46.87
C ASP A 482 21.68 6.76 46.23
N GLY A 483 21.30 5.75 47.01
CA GLY A 483 21.20 4.34 46.55
C GLY A 483 20.29 4.12 45.34
N HIS A 484 19.44 5.10 45.02
CA HIS A 484 18.65 5.20 43.80
C HIS A 484 18.69 6.63 43.23
N THR A 485 18.72 6.75 41.91
CA THR A 485 18.50 8.04 41.22
C THR A 485 17.18 7.98 40.46
N PRO A 486 16.19 8.85 40.78
CA PRO A 486 15.01 9.03 39.95
C PRO A 486 15.40 9.81 38.69
N LEU A 487 14.95 9.33 37.54
CA LEU A 487 15.34 9.82 36.23
C LEU A 487 14.22 10.66 35.61
N LEU A 488 13.14 10.00 35.19
CA LEU A 488 12.11 10.59 34.34
C LEU A 488 10.71 10.24 34.84
N LYS A 489 9.79 11.18 34.70
CA LYS A 489 8.35 10.97 34.75
C LYS A 489 7.75 11.38 33.41
N LEU A 490 6.85 10.56 32.86
CA LEU A 490 6.22 10.81 31.57
C LEU A 490 4.72 11.02 31.73
N ARG A 491 4.19 11.96 30.96
CA ARG A 491 2.75 12.24 30.86
C ARG A 491 2.34 12.23 29.40
N CYS A 492 1.46 11.30 29.04
CA CYS A 492 0.85 11.21 27.72
C CYS A 492 -0.50 11.92 27.73
N LEU A 493 -0.74 12.79 26.75
CA LEU A 493 -2.03 13.43 26.49
C LEU A 493 -2.50 13.02 25.11
N TYR A 494 -3.76 12.59 24.99
CA TYR A 494 -4.33 12.21 23.70
C TYR A 494 -5.84 12.38 23.66
N ILE A 495 -6.41 12.41 22.46
CA ILE A 495 -7.85 12.51 22.21
C ILE A 495 -8.38 11.13 21.83
N ASN A 496 -9.47 10.71 22.47
CA ASN A 496 -10.22 9.54 22.05
C ASN A 496 -11.10 9.90 20.83
N PRO A 497 -10.92 9.27 19.66
CA PRO A 497 -11.62 9.66 18.44
C PRO A 497 -13.14 9.39 18.46
N LEU A 498 -13.63 8.55 19.38
CA LEU A 498 -15.04 8.24 19.55
C LEU A 498 -15.73 9.21 20.52
N THR A 499 -15.15 9.45 21.69
CA THR A 499 -15.74 10.33 22.71
C THR A 499 -15.37 11.79 22.55
N LYS A 500 -14.31 12.08 21.78
CA LYS A 500 -13.66 13.41 21.65
C LYS A 500 -13.14 13.96 22.98
N GLU A 501 -13.00 13.12 24.00
CA GLU A 501 -12.46 13.50 25.30
C GLU A 501 -10.93 13.43 25.30
N ILE A 502 -10.29 14.39 25.97
CA ILE A 502 -8.86 14.39 26.23
C ILE A 502 -8.58 13.47 27.42
N THR A 503 -7.72 12.48 27.22
CA THR A 503 -7.28 11.54 28.25
C THR A 503 -5.82 11.78 28.60
N THR A 504 -5.48 11.64 29.87
CA THR A 504 -4.11 11.73 30.37
C THR A 504 -3.68 10.41 30.98
N LEU A 505 -2.48 9.96 30.63
CA LEU A 505 -1.85 8.75 31.16
C LEU A 505 -0.47 9.13 31.71
N GLU A 506 -0.21 8.84 32.98
CA GLU A 506 1.10 9.08 33.60
C GLU A 506 1.89 7.77 33.78
N SER A 507 3.21 7.86 33.64
CA SER A 507 4.12 6.77 33.98
C SER A 507 4.43 6.78 35.48
N HIS A 508 4.89 5.64 35.98
CA HIS A 508 5.68 5.64 37.21
C HIS A 508 7.00 6.41 36.99
N VAL A 509 7.56 6.93 38.08
CA VAL A 509 8.89 7.53 38.05
C VAL A 509 9.90 6.44 37.73
N LEU A 510 10.59 6.59 36.60
CA LEU A 510 11.70 5.72 36.24
C LEU A 510 12.86 6.01 37.17
N GLN A 511 13.42 4.97 37.78
CA GLN A 511 14.57 5.08 38.67
C GLN A 511 15.59 3.98 38.37
N ILE A 512 16.86 4.27 38.61
CA ILE A 512 17.96 3.30 38.53
C ILE A 512 18.59 3.09 39.90
N ARG A 513 19.21 1.94 40.11
CA ARG A 513 19.98 1.65 41.32
C ARG A 513 21.39 2.22 41.22
N ARG A 514 21.92 2.67 42.36
CA ARG A 514 23.30 3.17 42.52
C ARG A 514 24.11 2.32 43.51
N PRO A 515 24.48 1.09 43.14
CA PRO A 515 25.36 0.29 44.00
C PRO A 515 26.81 0.81 43.95
N GLU A 516 27.61 0.43 44.95
CA GLU A 516 29.06 0.71 44.95
C GLU A 516 29.79 -0.01 43.81
N TYR A 517 29.37 -1.25 43.52
CA TYR A 517 29.93 -2.09 42.47
C TYR A 517 28.80 -2.71 41.63
N VAL A 518 29.00 -2.76 40.31
CA VAL A 518 28.13 -3.45 39.36
C VAL A 518 28.96 -4.55 38.71
N ALA A 519 28.40 -5.76 38.60
CA ALA A 519 29.04 -6.85 37.86
C ALA A 519 29.39 -6.40 36.42
N GLU A 520 30.50 -6.90 35.88
CA GLU A 520 31.03 -6.43 34.58
C GLU A 520 30.07 -6.62 33.40
N GLU A 521 29.15 -7.59 33.49
CA GLU A 521 28.22 -7.90 32.41
C GLU A 521 27.02 -6.94 32.42
N LYS A 522 27.13 -5.87 31.62
CA LYS A 522 26.02 -4.94 31.35
C LYS A 522 24.94 -5.64 30.55
N VAL A 523 23.87 -6.07 31.23
CA VAL A 523 22.66 -6.58 30.56
C VAL A 523 21.80 -5.39 30.12
N VAL A 524 21.84 -5.08 28.82
CA VAL A 524 20.96 -4.08 28.20
C VAL A 524 19.69 -4.78 27.69
N PRO A 525 18.48 -4.26 27.98
CA PRO A 525 17.24 -4.83 27.45
C PRO A 525 17.24 -4.93 25.92
N ILE A 526 16.73 -6.04 25.39
CA ILE A 526 16.69 -6.30 23.94
C ILE A 526 15.88 -5.23 23.22
N GLU A 527 14.84 -4.70 23.88
CA GLU A 527 13.99 -3.62 23.36
C GLU A 527 14.78 -2.34 23.09
N VAL A 528 15.65 -1.94 24.03
CA VAL A 528 16.51 -0.76 23.88
C VAL A 528 17.49 -0.98 22.73
N VAL A 529 18.12 -2.15 22.66
CA VAL A 529 19.06 -2.50 21.57
C VAL A 529 18.34 -2.54 20.21
N ARG A 530 17.15 -3.12 20.13
CA ARG A 530 16.32 -3.16 18.92
C ARG A 530 16.06 -1.74 18.39
N GLN A 531 15.71 -0.82 19.28
CA GLN A 531 15.40 0.56 18.89
C GLN A 531 16.66 1.35 18.50
N ARG A 532 17.79 1.15 19.20
CA ARG A 532 19.09 1.67 18.76
C ARG A 532 19.45 1.20 17.35
N ASN A 533 19.30 -0.10 17.09
CA ASN A 533 19.55 -0.70 15.78
C ASN A 533 18.65 -0.09 14.70
N ARG A 534 17.36 0.18 14.99
CA ARG A 534 16.46 0.87 14.06
C ARG A 534 16.99 2.26 13.68
N PHE A 535 17.39 3.07 14.65
CA PHE A 535 17.90 4.43 14.38
C PHE A 535 19.18 4.41 13.57
N LEU A 536 20.14 3.55 13.93
CA LEU A 536 21.40 3.40 13.20
C LEU A 536 21.17 2.86 11.77
N ALA A 537 20.19 1.98 11.59
CA ALA A 537 19.81 1.51 10.26
C ALA A 537 19.24 2.64 9.40
N ALA A 538 18.34 3.46 9.97
CA ALA A 538 17.78 4.62 9.26
C ALA A 538 18.87 5.63 8.86
N GLU A 539 19.86 5.86 9.73
CA GLU A 539 21.04 6.69 9.42
C GLU A 539 21.86 6.10 8.28
N ALA A 540 22.18 4.80 8.34
CA ALA A 540 22.90 4.09 7.27
C ALA A 540 22.13 4.12 5.93
N MET A 541 20.81 3.96 5.97
CA MET A 541 19.94 4.08 4.78
C MET A 541 19.99 5.50 4.20
N ALA A 542 19.89 6.54 5.04
CA ALA A 542 19.95 7.93 4.60
C ALA A 542 21.32 8.29 4.00
N GLN A 543 22.41 7.80 4.61
CA GLN A 543 23.77 7.95 4.11
C GLN A 543 23.92 7.24 2.75
N ALA A 544 23.50 5.98 2.65
CA ALA A 544 23.60 5.20 1.42
C ALA A 544 22.79 5.83 0.27
N ARG A 545 21.57 6.31 0.55
CA ARG A 545 20.78 7.09 -0.41
C ARG A 545 21.56 8.31 -0.89
N THR A 546 22.12 9.08 0.04
CA THR A 546 22.86 10.30 -0.31
C THR A 546 24.05 9.97 -1.21
N LEU A 547 24.84 8.94 -0.89
CA LEU A 547 25.96 8.49 -1.74
C LEU A 547 25.49 8.03 -3.13
N ALA A 548 24.39 7.27 -3.18
CA ALA A 548 23.82 6.77 -4.43
C ALA A 548 23.29 7.89 -5.33
N GLU A 549 22.65 8.93 -4.78
CA GLU A 549 22.22 10.11 -5.56
C GLU A 549 23.42 10.92 -6.11
N HIS A 550 24.59 10.86 -5.47
CA HIS A 550 25.83 11.44 -5.99
C HIS A 550 26.54 10.52 -7.01
N GLY A 551 25.97 9.35 -7.34
CA GLY A 551 26.52 8.38 -8.27
C GLY A 551 27.53 7.40 -7.66
N ASP A 552 27.87 7.52 -6.38
CA ASP A 552 28.79 6.62 -5.68
C ASP A 552 28.03 5.42 -5.10
N LEU A 553 27.62 4.52 -5.99
CA LEU A 553 26.89 3.29 -5.62
C LEU A 553 27.74 2.30 -4.84
N GLU A 554 29.06 2.28 -5.05
CA GLU A 554 29.96 1.40 -4.33
C GLU A 554 30.04 1.80 -2.85
N ALA A 555 30.26 3.09 -2.58
CA ALA A 555 30.24 3.60 -1.21
C ALA A 555 28.86 3.43 -0.56
N ALA A 556 27.76 3.62 -1.32
CA ALA A 556 26.40 3.40 -0.83
C ALA A 556 26.18 1.95 -0.36
N VAL A 557 26.56 0.97 -1.19
CA VAL A 557 26.44 -0.47 -0.84
C VAL A 557 27.32 -0.81 0.36
N LYS A 558 28.54 -0.26 0.43
CA LYS A 558 29.48 -0.46 1.53
C LYS A 558 28.99 0.15 2.84
N ALA A 559 28.35 1.31 2.80
CA ALA A 559 27.75 1.94 3.99
C ALA A 559 26.71 1.01 4.63
N ILE A 560 25.82 0.42 3.82
CA ILE A 560 24.86 -0.57 4.30
C ILE A 560 25.56 -1.84 4.79
N GLU A 561 26.58 -2.32 4.07
CA GLU A 561 27.33 -3.52 4.45
C GLU A 561 28.00 -3.39 5.81
N ASN A 562 28.69 -2.28 6.04
CA ASN A 562 29.36 -1.98 7.30
C ASN A 562 28.35 -1.98 8.46
N PHE A 563 27.18 -1.37 8.27
CA PHE A 563 26.15 -1.38 9.29
C PHE A 563 25.58 -2.80 9.54
N ARG A 564 25.37 -3.60 8.49
CA ARG A 564 24.90 -4.99 8.64
C ARG A 564 25.87 -5.84 9.45
N LEU A 565 27.18 -5.64 9.28
CA LEU A 565 28.21 -6.30 10.11
C LEU A 565 28.11 -5.88 11.58
N VAL A 566 27.92 -4.58 11.86
CA VAL A 566 27.70 -4.08 13.22
C VAL A 566 26.41 -4.64 13.82
N LEU A 567 25.33 -4.65 13.05
CA LEU A 567 24.02 -5.19 13.45
C LEU A 567 24.13 -6.65 13.89
N ALA A 568 24.84 -7.48 13.12
CA ALA A 568 25.03 -8.91 13.42
C ALA A 568 25.73 -9.17 14.76
N GLU A 569 26.58 -8.24 15.22
CA GLU A 569 27.28 -8.36 16.49
C GLU A 569 26.44 -7.98 17.71
N THR A 570 25.28 -7.35 17.51
CA THR A 570 24.41 -6.90 18.60
C THR A 570 23.73 -8.08 19.30
N VAL A 571 23.44 -7.91 20.60
CA VAL A 571 22.75 -8.93 21.41
C VAL A 571 21.38 -9.27 20.83
N ALA A 572 20.66 -8.29 20.30
CA ALA A 572 19.35 -8.51 19.67
C ALA A 572 19.45 -9.40 18.42
N ALA A 573 20.43 -9.18 17.55
CA ALA A 573 20.66 -10.02 16.38
C ALA A 573 21.13 -11.44 16.76
N LYS A 574 22.07 -11.56 17.70
CA LYS A 574 22.55 -12.85 18.23
C LYS A 574 21.46 -13.67 18.91
N SER A 575 20.46 -13.00 19.49
CA SER A 575 19.27 -13.62 20.08
C SER A 575 18.18 -13.96 19.05
N CYS A 576 18.44 -13.77 17.76
CA CYS A 576 17.48 -13.95 16.66
C CYS A 576 16.19 -13.14 16.84
N ASP A 577 16.29 -11.91 17.33
CA ASP A 577 15.14 -11.01 17.42
C ASP A 577 14.49 -10.82 16.05
N ARG A 578 13.17 -11.06 15.98
CA ARG A 578 12.41 -11.08 14.72
C ARG A 578 12.51 -9.76 13.96
N PHE A 579 12.56 -8.63 14.67
CA PHE A 579 12.70 -7.31 14.04
C PHE A 579 14.09 -7.12 13.45
N CYS A 580 15.15 -7.44 14.19
CA CYS A 580 16.52 -7.32 13.67
C CYS A 580 16.80 -8.25 12.48
N VAL A 581 16.23 -9.46 12.46
CA VAL A 581 16.33 -10.38 11.31
C VAL A 581 15.63 -9.81 10.07
N ALA A 582 14.45 -9.23 10.24
CA ALA A 582 13.72 -8.58 9.15
C ALA A 582 14.47 -7.34 8.64
N LEU A 583 15.04 -6.55 9.56
CA LEU A 583 15.85 -5.37 9.23
C LEU A 583 17.10 -5.72 8.44
N ASP A 584 17.84 -6.79 8.81
CA ASP A 584 19.00 -7.24 8.03
C ASP A 584 18.60 -7.69 6.62
N SER A 585 17.47 -8.41 6.51
CA SER A 585 16.94 -8.85 5.21
C SER A 585 16.56 -7.67 4.33
N GLU A 586 15.99 -6.62 4.92
CA GLU A 586 15.69 -5.37 4.23
C GLU A 586 16.93 -4.65 3.72
N LEU A 587 17.93 -4.48 4.58
CA LEU A 587 19.19 -3.85 4.22
C LEU A 587 19.90 -4.63 3.09
N LYS A 588 19.83 -5.96 3.12
CA LYS A 588 20.35 -6.82 2.04
C LYS A 588 19.62 -6.60 0.71
N GLU A 589 18.31 -6.45 0.72
CA GLU A 589 17.52 -6.13 -0.49
C GLU A 589 17.90 -4.75 -1.04
N MET A 590 18.10 -3.75 -0.17
CA MET A 590 18.56 -2.42 -0.57
C MET A 590 19.92 -2.48 -1.30
N GLN A 591 20.88 -3.23 -0.76
CA GLN A 591 22.18 -3.46 -1.42
C GLN A 591 22.01 -4.08 -2.81
N GLY A 592 21.12 -5.08 -2.93
CA GLY A 592 20.81 -5.72 -4.21
C GLY A 592 20.26 -4.74 -5.26
N ARG A 593 19.47 -3.76 -4.82
CA ARG A 593 18.86 -2.73 -5.66
C ARG A 593 19.78 -1.53 -5.96
N MET A 594 20.97 -1.49 -5.37
CA MET A 594 22.00 -0.45 -5.60
C MET A 594 23.16 -0.94 -6.48
N ARG A 595 23.09 -2.15 -7.06
CA ARG A 595 24.19 -2.74 -7.85
C ARG A 595 24.52 -1.99 -9.15
N SER A 596 23.58 -1.23 -9.70
CA SER A 596 23.79 -0.42 -10.90
C SER A 596 22.88 0.81 -10.88
N SER A 597 23.28 1.86 -11.60
CA SER A 597 22.50 3.12 -11.69
C SER A 597 21.07 2.86 -12.16
N HIS A 598 20.91 2.06 -13.20
CA HIS A 598 19.60 1.69 -13.72
C HIS A 598 18.72 0.97 -12.67
N MET A 599 19.27 0.03 -11.90
CA MET A 599 18.48 -0.65 -10.86
C MET A 599 18.10 0.28 -9.72
N TYR A 600 19.02 1.17 -9.33
CA TYR A 600 18.78 2.16 -8.30
C TYR A 600 17.70 3.14 -8.74
N GLU A 601 17.79 3.66 -9.95
CA GLU A 601 16.82 4.60 -10.51
C GLU A 601 15.44 3.98 -10.70
N ALA A 602 15.37 2.76 -11.25
CA ALA A 602 14.10 2.10 -11.57
C ALA A 602 13.35 1.60 -10.32
N SER A 603 14.05 1.28 -9.23
CA SER A 603 13.41 0.71 -8.04
C SER A 603 14.13 0.96 -6.72
N GLY A 604 15.47 1.02 -6.70
CA GLY A 604 16.26 1.14 -5.48
C GLY A 604 15.98 2.43 -4.70
N ARG A 605 15.85 3.57 -5.39
CA ARG A 605 15.51 4.88 -4.80
C ARG A 605 14.14 4.83 -4.11
N ALA A 606 13.12 4.36 -4.81
CA ALA A 606 11.77 4.28 -4.25
C ALA A 606 11.71 3.28 -3.08
N TYR A 607 12.44 2.16 -3.20
CA TYR A 607 12.54 1.15 -2.15
C TYR A 607 13.17 1.72 -0.87
N ILE A 608 14.31 2.42 -0.96
CA ILE A 608 14.97 2.99 0.23
C ILE A 608 14.16 4.13 0.84
N LEU A 609 13.48 4.95 0.03
CA LEU A 609 12.61 6.02 0.53
C LEU A 609 11.37 5.45 1.25
N SER A 610 10.75 4.40 0.72
CA SER A 610 9.66 3.69 1.42
C SER A 610 10.19 2.99 2.69
N GLY A 611 11.42 2.49 2.64
CA GLY A 611 12.22 2.02 3.76
C GLY A 611 12.27 3.02 4.92
N LEU A 612 12.89 4.16 4.63
CA LEU A 612 13.07 5.30 5.53
C LEU A 612 11.72 5.80 6.07
N SER A 613 10.72 6.01 5.21
CA SER A 613 9.39 6.46 5.65
C SER A 613 8.79 5.51 6.70
N SER A 614 8.86 4.20 6.48
CA SER A 614 8.36 3.22 7.45
C SER A 614 9.15 3.21 8.76
N HIS A 615 10.48 3.27 8.74
CA HIS A 615 11.27 3.29 9.98
C HIS A 615 11.17 4.59 10.76
N SER A 616 11.05 5.73 10.08
CA SER A 616 10.96 7.03 10.74
C SER A 616 9.59 7.32 11.34
N TRP A 617 8.52 6.91 10.66
CA TRP A 617 7.13 7.01 11.13
C TRP A 617 6.64 5.76 11.87
N GLN A 618 7.45 4.70 11.94
CA GLN A 618 7.10 3.40 12.54
C GLN A 618 5.75 2.86 12.03
N ARG A 619 5.51 3.03 10.73
CA ARG A 619 4.25 2.68 10.05
C ARG A 619 4.52 1.76 8.88
N ALA A 620 3.68 0.76 8.69
CA ALA A 620 3.84 -0.16 7.58
C ALA A 620 3.63 0.55 6.22
N THR A 621 4.64 0.46 5.36
CA THR A 621 4.57 0.93 3.97
C THR A 621 4.59 -0.24 3.01
N ALA A 622 4.04 -0.06 1.80
CA ALA A 622 4.29 -1.00 0.73
C ALA A 622 5.71 -0.80 0.20
N ARG A 623 6.42 -1.90 0.04
CA ARG A 623 7.75 -1.99 -0.56
C ARG A 623 7.62 -3.09 -1.61
N GLY A 624 8.17 -2.87 -2.81
CA GLY A 624 8.01 -3.74 -3.98
C GLY A 624 8.20 -5.25 -3.72
N ASN A 625 7.89 -6.08 -4.71
CA ASN A 625 7.94 -7.54 -4.53
C ASN A 625 9.38 -7.98 -4.20
N SER A 626 9.65 -8.29 -2.94
CA SER A 626 10.90 -8.97 -2.59
C SER A 626 10.91 -10.33 -3.27
N ARG A 627 12.07 -10.74 -3.78
CA ARG A 627 12.26 -12.05 -4.42
C ARG A 627 12.00 -13.22 -3.46
N ASP A 628 12.01 -12.96 -2.15
CA ASP A 628 11.70 -13.92 -1.12
C ASP A 628 10.33 -13.61 -0.49
N SER A 629 9.29 -14.26 -1.03
CA SER A 629 7.90 -14.14 -0.56
C SER A 629 7.65 -14.59 0.90
N SER A 630 8.68 -15.10 1.59
CA SER A 630 8.65 -15.56 2.98
C SER A 630 9.42 -14.66 3.97
N SER A 631 10.17 -13.64 3.51
CA SER A 631 11.20 -12.98 4.34
C SER A 631 10.81 -11.65 4.96
N PHE A 632 9.73 -11.00 4.54
CA PHE A 632 9.26 -9.79 5.21
C PHE A 632 8.20 -10.12 6.26
N VAL A 633 8.67 -10.24 7.49
CA VAL A 633 7.88 -9.76 8.62
C VAL A 633 7.47 -8.33 8.27
N GLN A 634 6.18 -8.10 7.98
CA GLN A 634 5.65 -6.77 7.72
C GLN A 634 5.80 -5.94 9.00
N ALA A 635 6.98 -5.36 9.20
CA ALA A 635 7.29 -4.53 10.34
C ALA A 635 6.24 -3.41 10.42
N TYR A 636 5.79 -3.11 11.64
CA TYR A 636 4.76 -2.11 11.93
C TYR A 636 3.37 -2.39 11.35
N GLN A 637 3.11 -3.60 10.84
CA GLN A 637 1.77 -3.96 10.39
C GLN A 637 0.88 -4.31 11.59
N THR A 638 -0.28 -3.66 11.68
CA THR A 638 -1.29 -3.97 12.70
C THR A 638 -2.21 -5.13 12.25
N PRO A 639 -2.92 -5.79 13.19
CA PRO A 639 -3.89 -6.82 12.84
C PRO A 639 -4.98 -6.35 11.87
N SER A 640 -5.43 -5.09 11.99
CA SER A 640 -6.40 -4.48 11.06
C SER A 640 -5.85 -4.39 9.63
N MET A 641 -4.60 -3.94 9.48
CA MET A 641 -3.92 -3.91 8.19
C MET A 641 -3.77 -5.30 7.58
N ALA A 642 -3.37 -6.28 8.38
CA ALA A 642 -3.20 -7.66 7.93
C ALA A 642 -4.53 -8.29 7.49
N GLU A 643 -5.63 -7.97 8.17
CA GLU A 643 -6.97 -8.41 7.80
C GLU A 643 -7.43 -7.77 6.48
N MET A 644 -7.23 -6.46 6.29
CA MET A 644 -7.57 -5.79 5.03
C MET A 644 -6.77 -6.33 3.84
N LEU A 645 -5.49 -6.64 4.05
CA LEU A 645 -4.66 -7.32 3.05
C LEU A 645 -5.19 -8.71 2.70
N ARG A 646 -5.57 -9.52 3.68
CA ARG A 646 -6.21 -10.83 3.44
C ARG A 646 -7.49 -10.69 2.63
N ARG A 647 -8.33 -9.69 2.93
CA ARG A 647 -9.56 -9.38 2.17
C ARG A 647 -9.26 -8.99 0.73
N SER A 648 -8.24 -8.15 0.52
CA SER A 648 -7.76 -7.76 -0.82
C SER A 648 -7.39 -9.00 -1.64
N GLN A 649 -6.56 -9.88 -1.07
CA GLN A 649 -6.08 -11.10 -1.71
C GLN A 649 -7.21 -12.11 -1.98
N ALA A 650 -8.20 -12.23 -1.08
CA ALA A 650 -9.37 -13.06 -1.30
C ALA A 650 -10.21 -12.57 -2.50
N MET A 651 -10.37 -11.26 -2.68
CA MET A 651 -11.04 -10.70 -3.86
C MET A 651 -10.26 -10.90 -5.17
N PHE A 652 -8.94 -11.13 -5.13
CA PHE A 652 -8.18 -11.52 -6.32
C PHE A 652 -8.46 -12.95 -6.78
N LEU A 653 -8.73 -13.87 -5.84
CA LEU A 653 -8.96 -15.28 -6.12
C LEU A 653 -10.39 -15.58 -6.59
N VAL A 654 -11.35 -14.70 -6.29
CA VAL A 654 -12.73 -14.83 -6.77
C VAL A 654 -12.87 -14.12 -8.11
N SER A 655 -12.74 -14.88 -9.21
CA SER A 655 -13.20 -14.42 -10.53
C SER A 655 -14.73 -14.22 -10.54
N PRO A 656 -15.29 -13.32 -11.37
CA PRO A 656 -16.70 -12.96 -11.39
C PRO A 656 -17.60 -14.01 -12.07
N SER A 657 -17.37 -15.29 -11.80
CA SER A 657 -18.22 -16.42 -12.24
C SER A 657 -19.05 -17.02 -11.11
N HIS A 658 -18.89 -16.55 -9.87
CA HIS A 658 -19.67 -17.03 -8.72
C HIS A 658 -20.20 -15.89 -7.85
N HIS A 659 -21.08 -15.05 -8.42
CA HIS A 659 -22.17 -14.50 -7.61
C HIS A 659 -23.15 -15.64 -7.31
N ARG A 660 -22.87 -16.44 -6.28
CA ARG A 660 -23.95 -17.16 -5.60
C ARG A 660 -24.76 -16.12 -4.86
N LEU A 661 -26.01 -15.96 -5.29
CA LEU A 661 -27.06 -15.27 -4.56
C LEU A 661 -27.06 -15.82 -3.12
N ILE A 662 -26.59 -15.02 -2.17
CA ILE A 662 -26.84 -15.25 -0.75
C ILE A 662 -28.30 -14.84 -0.55
N GLN A 663 -29.17 -15.85 -0.55
CA GLN A 663 -30.56 -15.72 -0.17
C GLN A 663 -30.61 -15.52 1.36
N PRO A 664 -31.35 -14.54 1.90
CA PRO A 664 -31.46 -14.36 3.34
C PRO A 664 -32.16 -15.57 3.97
N LEU A 665 -31.54 -16.18 4.98
CA LEU A 665 -32.20 -17.14 5.86
C LEU A 665 -33.28 -16.40 6.66
N LEU A 666 -34.52 -16.47 6.18
CA LEU A 666 -35.70 -16.15 6.96
C LEU A 666 -35.80 -17.17 8.10
N SER A 667 -35.66 -16.68 9.32
CA SER A 667 -35.98 -17.39 10.56
C SER A 667 -37.47 -17.70 10.57
N PHE A 668 -37.82 -18.97 10.48
CA PHE A 668 -39.19 -19.43 10.74
C PHE A 668 -39.48 -19.30 12.24
N ALA A 669 -40.33 -18.34 12.57
CA ALA A 669 -41.00 -18.27 13.86
C ALA A 669 -41.91 -19.50 14.02
N SER A 670 -41.73 -20.24 15.10
CA SER A 670 -42.60 -21.31 15.54
C SER A 670 -43.87 -20.73 16.14
N GLN A 671 -45.01 -20.92 15.47
CA GLN A 671 -46.32 -20.75 16.09
C GLN A 671 -46.85 -22.08 16.63
N PRO A 672 -47.59 -22.08 17.75
CA PRO A 672 -48.03 -23.29 18.43
C PRO A 672 -49.30 -23.85 17.78
N LYS A 673 -49.41 -25.19 17.75
CA LYS A 673 -50.63 -25.90 17.33
C LYS A 673 -51.77 -25.67 18.34
N PRO A 674 -53.00 -25.36 17.90
CA PRO A 674 -54.19 -25.69 18.64
C PRO A 674 -54.67 -27.12 18.30
N ARG A 675 -55.50 -27.66 19.19
CA ARG A 675 -56.01 -29.03 19.28
C ARG A 675 -56.67 -29.58 18.03
#